data_AF-A0A9W7CW71-F1
#
_entry.id   AF-A0A9W7CW71-F1
#
_cell.length_a   1.000
_cell.length_b   1.000
_cell.length_c   1.000
_cell.angle_alpha   90.00
_cell.angle_beta   90.00
_cell.angle_gamma   90.00
#
_symmetry.space_group_name_H-M   'P 1'
#
loop_
_entity.id
_entity.type
_entity.pdbx_description
1 polymer ?
#
loop_
_entity_poly.entity_id
_entity_poly.type
_entity_poly.pdbx_seq_one_letter_code
_entity_poly.pdbx_strand_id
1 'polypeptide(L)'
;MTQFKQKVASAKTESSLGLLAYPVLMAADILLYRATHVPVGEDQQQHLELTRMIATTFNDRFGSNRPGGKEVLPKPFPMLEEDATTLTGAQRKSLSRIMSLRDPTKKMSKSDTSARSRIELTDTPDEIRKKVRKATTDAASGIYYDRQERPGVSNLLDIASAVTGDSVAQLEAQYADYRTGDFKDSVADAVIAKICPIGERIKQYEADQAYIDKVLADGAAQASELAAVTMKDVKEVMGLARSCPLGEAWSDQVIATDDGHNLAPCSNRGVCELDTGTCTCDAGFTGASCERRDCGYVSGAVTACPGEIACSGYGTCRGPPTYDCICNEGFTGGDCNERLCPKGRSWFDRPIDTTDTAHSLVECSNAGECDRTKGDCICLAGFTGAACNLLCPNDCSGHGTCYTMEQLAKRAVLNGETMAWTYGAVPNKKETWDYDMVQGCLCSPGWEGHDCSLRSCPTGDDPMTLRQQNEVQLLVCKGSSGFFTLKFRDAATPQLLFNIPAASLATQLGALTTIGKVSVTYSTDTNGVLGSPACNPAGSNTMRIQFLTNFGNLPPLRWILDGALTLTISVDGFGGSVQGTKEEAVCSNRGICNHLTGVCRCAYGFSSSDGTGGEGDRGDCGYMEPLYLTSAAQQANAV
;
A
#
# COMPACT_ATOMS: atom_id res chain seq x y z
N MET A 1 -30.94 13.96 -7.35
CA MET A 1 -31.30 12.76 -6.58
C MET A 1 -32.50 12.04 -7.20
N THR A 2 -32.24 10.91 -7.86
CA THR A 2 -33.26 10.01 -8.43
C THR A 2 -34.24 9.52 -7.36
N GLN A 3 -33.73 9.18 -6.18
CA GLN A 3 -34.53 8.74 -5.03
C GLN A 3 -35.54 9.80 -4.56
N PHE A 4 -35.16 11.09 -4.54
CA PHE A 4 -36.11 12.16 -4.22
C PHE A 4 -37.22 12.22 -5.29
N LYS A 5 -36.87 12.30 -6.58
CA LYS A 5 -37.85 12.34 -7.67
C LYS A 5 -38.83 11.16 -7.64
N GLN A 6 -38.34 9.94 -7.40
CA GLN A 6 -39.17 8.74 -7.33
C GLN A 6 -40.08 8.72 -6.09
N LYS A 7 -39.57 9.12 -4.92
CA LYS A 7 -40.36 9.17 -3.67
C LYS A 7 -41.41 10.28 -3.70
N VAL A 8 -41.11 11.43 -4.31
CA VAL A 8 -42.09 12.51 -4.52
C VAL A 8 -43.17 12.08 -5.51
N ALA A 9 -42.80 11.43 -6.61
CA ALA A 9 -43.77 10.94 -7.60
C ALA A 9 -44.69 9.83 -7.07
N SER A 10 -44.25 9.08 -6.06
CA SER A 10 -45.04 8.01 -5.41
C SER A 10 -45.78 8.46 -4.16
N ALA A 11 -45.44 9.63 -3.59
CA ALA A 11 -46.12 10.20 -2.44
C ALA A 11 -47.38 10.97 -2.85
N LYS A 12 -48.51 10.71 -2.18
CA LYS A 12 -49.78 11.43 -2.38
C LYS A 12 -49.89 12.75 -1.59
N THR A 13 -48.81 13.18 -0.92
CA THR A 13 -48.77 14.34 0.00
C THR A 13 -47.49 15.16 -0.16
N GLU A 14 -47.47 16.38 0.41
CA GLU A 14 -46.33 17.29 0.40
C GLU A 14 -45.04 16.64 0.93
N SER A 15 -43.92 17.00 0.31
CA SER A 15 -42.60 16.40 0.57
C SER A 15 -41.85 17.21 1.63
N SER A 16 -41.26 16.55 2.63
CA SER A 16 -40.53 17.26 3.69
C SER A 16 -39.11 17.67 3.26
N LEU A 17 -38.57 18.74 3.87
CA LEU A 17 -37.17 19.15 3.69
C LEU A 17 -36.20 18.02 4.06
N GLY A 18 -36.53 17.23 5.10
CA GLY A 18 -35.72 16.06 5.49
C GLY A 18 -35.56 15.04 4.35
N LEU A 19 -36.61 14.80 3.56
CA LEU A 19 -36.55 13.89 2.42
C LEU A 19 -35.68 14.42 1.27
N LEU A 20 -35.56 15.74 1.14
CA LEU A 20 -34.66 16.37 0.18
C LEU A 20 -33.20 16.36 0.68
N ALA A 21 -33.00 16.65 1.96
CA ALA A 21 -31.69 16.94 2.56
C ALA A 21 -30.98 15.72 3.17
N TYR A 22 -31.65 14.57 3.35
CA TYR A 22 -31.02 13.39 3.96
C TYR A 22 -29.72 12.92 3.27
N PRO A 23 -29.47 13.11 1.95
CA PRO A 23 -28.17 12.73 1.38
C PRO A 23 -27.01 13.57 1.94
N VAL A 24 -27.27 14.78 2.43
CA VAL A 24 -26.28 15.61 3.12
C VAL A 24 -26.03 15.07 4.53
N LEU A 25 -27.08 14.65 5.23
CA LEU A 25 -26.93 14.00 6.54
C LEU A 25 -26.17 12.67 6.41
N MET A 26 -26.49 11.85 5.39
CA MET A 26 -25.76 10.64 5.06
C MET A 26 -24.27 10.91 4.80
N ALA A 27 -23.95 12.01 4.10
CA ALA A 27 -22.55 12.40 3.90
C ALA A 27 -21.87 12.74 5.24
N ALA A 28 -22.56 13.45 6.15
CA ALA A 28 -22.05 13.71 7.49
C ALA A 28 -21.85 12.40 8.27
N ASP A 29 -22.82 11.48 8.25
CA ASP A 29 -22.75 10.17 8.91
C ASP A 29 -21.51 9.37 8.46
N ILE A 30 -21.13 9.46 7.19
CA ILE A 30 -19.97 8.75 6.63
C ILE A 30 -18.66 9.46 6.96
N LEU A 31 -18.60 10.77 6.73
CA LEU A 31 -17.36 11.55 6.82
C LEU A 31 -16.93 11.82 8.27
N LEU A 32 -17.90 11.89 9.19
CA LEU A 32 -17.66 12.09 10.62
C LEU A 32 -16.74 11.02 11.24
N TYR A 33 -16.82 9.79 10.72
CA TYR A 33 -15.99 8.66 11.16
C TYR A 33 -14.83 8.34 10.23
N ARG A 34 -14.55 9.21 9.25
CA ARG A 34 -13.47 9.02 8.27
C ARG A 34 -13.52 7.68 7.55
N ALA A 35 -14.73 7.21 7.22
CA ALA A 35 -14.90 5.94 6.54
C ALA A 35 -14.21 5.94 5.17
N THR A 36 -13.39 4.91 4.92
CA THR A 36 -12.72 4.70 3.62
C THR A 36 -13.59 3.93 2.65
N HIS A 37 -14.54 3.16 3.16
CA HIS A 37 -15.32 2.16 2.43
C HIS A 37 -16.75 2.12 3.00
N VAL A 38 -17.76 2.17 2.12
CA VAL A 38 -19.17 2.16 2.53
C VAL A 38 -19.96 1.13 1.72
N PRO A 39 -20.55 0.10 2.34
CA PRO A 39 -21.44 -0.83 1.65
C PRO A 39 -22.75 -0.13 1.31
N VAL A 40 -23.01 0.02 0.02
CA VAL A 40 -24.21 0.70 -0.49
C VAL A 40 -24.90 -0.14 -1.56
N GLY A 41 -26.24 -0.17 -1.50
CA GLY A 41 -27.03 -0.70 -2.60
C GLY A 41 -26.93 0.17 -3.86
N GLU A 42 -27.25 -0.42 -5.02
CA GLU A 42 -27.31 0.26 -6.32
C GLU A 42 -28.14 1.56 -6.26
N ASP A 43 -29.23 1.57 -5.48
CA ASP A 43 -30.13 2.70 -5.30
C ASP A 43 -29.55 3.86 -4.48
N GLN A 44 -28.42 3.64 -3.79
CA GLN A 44 -27.75 4.61 -2.93
C GLN A 44 -26.39 5.10 -3.50
N GLN A 45 -25.93 4.55 -4.62
CA GLN A 45 -24.65 4.94 -5.25
C GLN A 45 -24.59 6.44 -5.54
N GLN A 46 -25.69 7.05 -6.00
CA GLN A 46 -25.74 8.49 -6.26
C GLN A 46 -25.52 9.34 -4.99
N HIS A 47 -25.93 8.86 -3.81
CA HIS A 47 -25.68 9.58 -2.55
C HIS A 47 -24.24 9.44 -2.09
N LEU A 48 -23.62 8.28 -2.33
CA LEU A 48 -22.20 8.10 -2.04
C LEU A 48 -21.33 8.99 -2.95
N GLU A 49 -21.68 9.13 -4.23
CA GLU A 49 -21.01 10.09 -5.11
C GLU A 49 -21.18 11.54 -4.65
N LEU A 50 -22.35 11.91 -4.14
CA LEU A 50 -22.52 13.22 -3.50
C LEU A 50 -21.59 13.36 -2.28
N THR A 51 -21.47 12.33 -1.45
CA THR A 51 -20.58 12.33 -0.28
C THR A 51 -19.13 12.58 -0.70
N ARG A 52 -18.66 11.90 -1.75
CA ARG A 52 -17.31 12.08 -2.32
C ARG A 52 -17.09 13.49 -2.88
N MET A 53 -18.10 14.05 -3.56
CA MET A 53 -18.05 15.43 -4.05
C MET A 53 -17.99 16.44 -2.90
N ILE A 54 -18.77 16.24 -1.83
CA ILE A 54 -18.74 17.09 -0.62
C ILE A 54 -17.35 17.05 0.01
N ALA A 55 -16.78 15.86 0.23
CA ALA A 55 -15.44 15.70 0.79
C ALA A 55 -14.38 16.40 -0.06
N THR A 56 -14.42 16.21 -1.38
CA THR A 56 -13.51 16.87 -2.34
C THR A 56 -13.62 18.39 -2.25
N THR A 57 -14.84 18.92 -2.33
CA THR A 57 -15.09 20.37 -2.26
C THR A 57 -14.64 20.97 -0.92
N PHE A 58 -14.85 20.24 0.17
CA PHE A 58 -14.41 20.67 1.50
C PHE A 58 -12.88 20.71 1.60
N ASN A 59 -12.20 19.65 1.15
CA ASN A 59 -10.74 19.57 1.14
C ASN A 59 -10.10 20.62 0.23
N ASP A 60 -10.66 20.86 -0.96
CA ASP A 60 -10.16 21.90 -1.88
C ASP A 60 -10.31 23.30 -1.28
N ARG A 61 -11.37 23.53 -0.50
CA ARG A 61 -11.66 24.83 0.10
C ARG A 61 -10.89 25.09 1.40
N PHE A 62 -10.74 24.10 2.27
CA PHE A 62 -10.22 24.27 3.63
C PHE A 62 -8.95 23.45 3.91
N GLY A 63 -8.60 22.47 3.07
CA GLY A 63 -7.48 21.55 3.31
C GLY A 63 -6.10 22.20 3.25
N SER A 64 -5.96 23.38 2.65
CA SER A 64 -4.74 24.20 2.70
C SER A 64 -4.47 24.82 4.07
N ASN A 65 -5.49 24.92 4.93
CA ASN A 65 -5.37 25.51 6.27
C ASN A 65 -4.78 24.53 7.29
N ARG A 66 -4.56 23.27 6.91
CA ARG A 66 -3.94 22.24 7.74
C ARG A 66 -2.42 22.21 7.51
N PRO A 67 -1.58 22.23 8.55
CA PRO A 67 -0.14 21.97 8.42
C PRO A 67 0.09 20.59 7.75
N GLY A 68 0.96 20.51 6.74
CA GLY A 68 1.25 19.26 6.01
C GLY A 68 0.33 18.93 4.82
N GLY A 69 -0.79 19.63 4.65
CA GLY A 69 -1.55 19.67 3.40
C GLY A 69 -2.51 18.52 3.07
N LYS A 70 -3.69 18.98 2.60
CA LYS A 70 -4.68 18.42 1.65
C LYS A 70 -5.86 17.57 2.12
N GLU A 71 -5.75 16.53 2.94
CA GLU A 71 -6.94 15.70 3.24
C GLU A 71 -7.44 15.88 4.69
N VAL A 72 -8.59 16.54 4.85
CA VAL A 72 -9.30 16.68 6.13
C VAL A 72 -10.37 15.62 6.26
N LEU A 73 -11.11 15.37 5.17
CA LEU A 73 -12.15 14.35 5.07
C LEU A 73 -11.77 13.34 3.98
N PRO A 74 -11.76 12.03 4.26
CA PRO A 74 -11.46 11.03 3.24
C PRO A 74 -12.57 10.96 2.20
N LYS A 75 -12.22 10.47 1.00
CA LYS A 75 -13.18 10.19 -0.07
C LYS A 75 -13.58 8.71 -0.02
N PRO A 76 -14.75 8.36 0.55
CA PRO A 76 -15.16 6.98 0.72
C PRO A 76 -15.36 6.29 -0.64
N PHE A 77 -14.92 5.04 -0.76
CA PHE A 77 -15.21 4.19 -1.92
C PHE A 77 -16.46 3.34 -1.66
N PRO A 78 -17.25 3.02 -2.70
CA PRO A 78 -18.29 2.02 -2.57
C PRO A 78 -17.62 0.69 -2.24
N MET A 79 -18.06 0.01 -1.18
CA MET A 79 -17.80 -1.42 -1.07
C MET A 79 -18.75 -2.10 -2.01
N LEU A 80 -18.26 -2.40 -3.21
CA LEU A 80 -18.94 -3.33 -4.09
C LEU A 80 -18.77 -4.72 -3.46
N GLU A 81 -19.80 -5.56 -3.57
CA GLU A 81 -19.78 -6.93 -3.02
C GLU A 81 -18.59 -7.77 -3.53
N GLU A 82 -17.92 -7.29 -4.58
CA GLU A 82 -16.73 -7.87 -5.22
C GLU A 82 -15.39 -7.55 -4.49
N ASP A 83 -15.33 -6.50 -3.65
CA ASP A 83 -14.09 -6.00 -3.01
C ASP A 83 -13.79 -6.62 -1.63
N ALA A 84 -14.66 -7.51 -1.14
CA ALA A 84 -14.45 -8.25 0.12
C ALA A 84 -13.39 -9.36 -0.07
N THR A 85 -12.13 -8.94 -0.05
CA THR A 85 -10.89 -9.71 -0.25
C THR A 85 -10.61 -10.84 0.76
N THR A 86 -11.57 -11.21 1.61
CA THR A 86 -11.41 -12.25 2.64
C THR A 86 -12.20 -13.54 2.38
N LEU A 87 -12.93 -13.67 1.26
CA LEU A 87 -13.70 -14.87 0.94
C LEU A 87 -13.05 -15.71 -0.18
N THR A 88 -12.59 -16.92 0.16
CA THR A 88 -12.07 -17.93 -0.78
C THR A 88 -13.20 -18.65 -1.53
N GLY A 89 -12.98 -19.01 -2.81
CA GLY A 89 -13.57 -20.14 -3.55
C GLY A 89 -15.10 -20.42 -3.49
N ALA A 90 -15.75 -20.55 -4.65
CA ALA A 90 -17.18 -20.90 -4.84
C ALA A 90 -18.24 -19.95 -4.22
N GLN A 91 -17.96 -19.30 -3.09
CA GLN A 91 -18.78 -18.24 -2.47
C GLN A 91 -18.75 -16.93 -3.28
N ARG A 92 -17.79 -16.80 -4.20
CA ARG A 92 -17.52 -15.66 -5.09
C ARG A 92 -18.65 -15.27 -6.05
N LYS A 93 -19.74 -16.05 -6.14
CA LYS A 93 -20.78 -15.86 -7.18
C LYS A 93 -22.22 -16.02 -6.68
N SER A 94 -22.49 -15.88 -5.38
CA SER A 94 -23.86 -15.97 -4.85
C SER A 94 -24.04 -15.17 -3.56
N LEU A 95 -23.93 -13.83 -3.64
CA LEU A 95 -24.96 -13.01 -3.01
C LEU A 95 -25.95 -12.66 -4.11
N SER A 96 -26.60 -13.70 -4.64
CA SER A 96 -27.57 -13.55 -5.69
C SER A 96 -28.62 -12.55 -5.21
N ARG A 97 -28.93 -11.54 -6.02
CA ARG A 97 -30.01 -10.60 -5.77
C ARG A 97 -31.29 -11.40 -5.49
N ILE A 98 -31.61 -11.59 -4.21
CA ILE A 98 -32.75 -12.44 -3.82
C ILE A 98 -34.03 -11.73 -4.24
N MET A 99 -34.84 -12.43 -5.03
CA MET A 99 -36.03 -11.90 -5.65
C MET A 99 -37.27 -12.20 -4.80
N SER A 100 -38.34 -11.45 -5.04
CA SER A 100 -39.62 -11.66 -4.38
C SER A 100 -40.16 -13.07 -4.67
N LEU A 101 -40.62 -13.75 -3.63
CA LEU A 101 -41.23 -15.08 -3.76
C LEU A 101 -42.53 -15.04 -4.59
N ARG A 102 -43.17 -13.88 -4.69
CA ARG A 102 -44.42 -13.71 -5.44
C ARG A 102 -44.18 -13.23 -6.87
N ASP A 103 -43.20 -12.35 -7.06
CA ASP A 103 -42.84 -11.78 -8.36
C ASP A 103 -41.31 -11.89 -8.52
N PRO A 104 -40.82 -12.99 -9.11
CA PRO A 104 -39.38 -13.28 -9.17
C PRO A 104 -38.61 -12.34 -10.10
N THR A 105 -39.29 -11.40 -10.78
CA THR A 105 -38.66 -10.33 -11.58
C THR A 105 -38.30 -9.10 -10.74
N LYS A 106 -38.85 -8.98 -9.53
CA LYS A 106 -38.58 -7.87 -8.61
C LYS A 106 -37.70 -8.31 -7.44
N LYS A 107 -36.75 -7.45 -7.05
CA LYS A 107 -35.94 -7.66 -5.84
C LYS A 107 -36.86 -7.76 -4.62
N MET A 108 -36.55 -8.67 -3.70
CA MET A 108 -37.24 -8.75 -2.42
C MET A 108 -37.11 -7.40 -1.68
N SER A 109 -38.23 -6.88 -1.18
CA SER A 109 -38.27 -5.57 -0.51
C SER A 109 -39.02 -5.63 0.81
N LYS A 110 -38.44 -5.03 1.86
CA LYS A 110 -39.08 -4.86 3.17
C LYS A 110 -40.37 -4.03 3.09
N SER A 111 -40.48 -3.10 2.14
CA SER A 111 -41.61 -2.19 1.99
C SER A 111 -42.74 -2.71 1.10
N ASP A 112 -42.65 -3.93 0.58
CA ASP A 112 -43.73 -4.52 -0.20
C ASP A 112 -44.98 -4.73 0.67
N THR A 113 -46.13 -4.29 0.17
CA THR A 113 -47.44 -4.43 0.81
C THR A 113 -47.81 -5.87 1.16
N SER A 114 -47.29 -6.85 0.43
CA SER A 114 -47.62 -8.26 0.58
C SER A 114 -46.52 -9.00 1.34
N ALA A 115 -46.77 -9.37 2.59
CA ALA A 115 -45.83 -10.18 3.39
C ALA A 115 -45.42 -11.52 2.75
N ARG A 116 -46.19 -12.03 1.77
CA ARG A 116 -45.84 -13.23 0.99
C ARG A 116 -44.69 -13.04 0.01
N SER A 117 -44.26 -11.82 -0.28
CA SER A 117 -43.15 -11.57 -1.21
C SER A 117 -41.78 -11.83 -0.58
N ARG A 118 -41.70 -11.93 0.75
CA ARG A 118 -40.43 -11.94 1.48
C ARG A 118 -40.43 -12.86 2.69
N ILE A 119 -39.24 -13.29 3.06
CA ILE A 119 -38.96 -14.01 4.30
C ILE A 119 -38.37 -13.00 5.28
N GLU A 120 -38.99 -12.86 6.45
CA GLU A 120 -38.50 -12.00 7.53
C GLU A 120 -37.61 -12.83 8.47
N LEU A 121 -36.63 -12.19 9.11
CA LEU A 121 -35.74 -12.87 10.06
C LEU A 121 -36.47 -13.39 11.32
N THR A 122 -37.68 -12.90 11.56
CA THR A 122 -38.54 -13.26 12.70
C THR A 122 -39.70 -14.19 12.33
N ASP A 123 -39.80 -14.60 11.05
CA ASP A 123 -40.83 -15.56 10.62
C ASP A 123 -40.70 -16.89 11.38
N THR A 124 -41.84 -17.46 11.74
CA THR A 124 -41.91 -18.81 12.32
C THR A 124 -41.67 -19.90 11.27
N PRO A 125 -41.28 -21.13 11.68
CA PRO A 125 -41.13 -22.25 10.75
C PRO A 125 -42.34 -22.45 9.83
N ASP A 126 -43.55 -22.32 10.37
CA ASP A 126 -44.80 -22.49 9.61
C ASP A 126 -45.01 -21.36 8.59
N GLU A 127 -44.65 -20.12 8.94
CA GLU A 127 -44.74 -18.98 8.03
C GLU A 127 -43.75 -19.11 6.89
N ILE A 128 -42.50 -19.46 7.17
CA ILE A 128 -41.46 -19.70 6.15
C ILE A 128 -41.93 -20.79 5.20
N ARG A 129 -42.35 -21.95 5.73
CA ARG A 129 -42.82 -23.07 4.89
C ARG A 129 -44.00 -22.66 4.03
N LYS A 130 -44.98 -21.93 4.59
CA LYS A 130 -46.15 -21.44 3.85
C LYS A 130 -45.78 -20.44 2.75
N LYS A 131 -44.80 -19.57 2.98
CA LYS A 131 -44.32 -18.59 2.01
C LYS A 131 -43.55 -19.26 0.87
N VAL A 132 -42.60 -20.15 1.18
CA VAL A 132 -41.80 -20.87 0.19
C VAL A 132 -42.66 -21.82 -0.65
N ARG A 133 -43.59 -22.57 -0.04
CA ARG A 133 -44.55 -23.42 -0.79
C ARG A 133 -45.39 -22.61 -1.79
N LYS A 134 -45.74 -21.37 -1.44
CA LYS A 134 -46.51 -20.47 -2.30
C LYS A 134 -45.66 -19.61 -3.23
N ALA A 135 -44.34 -19.79 -3.24
CA ALA A 135 -43.48 -19.06 -4.15
C ALA A 135 -43.88 -19.36 -5.61
N THR A 136 -43.89 -18.33 -6.44
CA THR A 136 -44.23 -18.42 -7.86
C THR A 136 -43.14 -19.21 -8.60
N THR A 137 -43.55 -20.27 -9.29
CA THR A 137 -42.70 -21.08 -10.18
C THR A 137 -43.43 -21.30 -11.50
N ASP A 138 -42.72 -21.77 -12.52
CA ASP A 138 -43.29 -22.18 -13.79
C ASP A 138 -43.90 -23.60 -13.72
N ALA A 139 -44.44 -24.05 -14.85
CA ALA A 139 -45.06 -25.37 -15.03
C ALA A 139 -44.10 -26.42 -15.65
N ALA A 140 -42.85 -26.06 -15.93
CA ALA A 140 -41.88 -26.98 -16.52
C ALA A 140 -41.40 -28.02 -15.49
N SER A 141 -41.08 -29.22 -15.98
CA SER A 141 -40.57 -30.31 -15.14
C SER A 141 -39.05 -30.19 -14.91
N GLY A 142 -38.57 -30.75 -13.81
CA GLY A 142 -37.16 -30.71 -13.41
C GLY A 142 -36.77 -29.42 -12.69
N ILE A 143 -35.67 -29.47 -11.93
CA ILE A 143 -35.10 -28.35 -11.17
C ILE A 143 -33.76 -28.00 -11.81
N TYR A 144 -33.73 -26.91 -12.57
CA TYR A 144 -32.51 -26.38 -13.17
C TYR A 144 -32.54 -24.85 -13.17
N TYR A 145 -31.36 -24.25 -13.23
CA TYR A 145 -31.13 -22.83 -13.14
C TYR A 145 -31.21 -22.19 -14.51
N ASP A 146 -32.21 -21.32 -14.69
CA ASP A 146 -32.36 -20.44 -15.83
C ASP A 146 -33.06 -19.15 -15.37
N ARG A 147 -32.34 -18.03 -15.31
CA ARG A 147 -32.90 -16.78 -14.78
C ARG A 147 -33.81 -16.07 -15.77
N GLN A 148 -33.69 -16.35 -17.06
CA GLN A 148 -34.51 -15.72 -18.11
C GLN A 148 -35.83 -16.45 -18.25
N GLU A 149 -35.78 -17.78 -18.39
CA GLU A 149 -36.97 -18.60 -18.67
C GLU A 149 -37.62 -19.13 -17.38
N ARG A 150 -36.86 -19.31 -16.30
CA ARG A 150 -37.35 -19.91 -15.03
C ARG A 150 -36.97 -19.08 -13.79
N PRO A 151 -37.28 -17.77 -13.75
CA PRO A 151 -36.82 -16.88 -12.68
C PRO A 151 -37.26 -17.31 -11.28
N GLY A 152 -38.42 -17.98 -11.14
CA GLY A 152 -38.92 -18.48 -9.86
C GLY A 152 -38.11 -19.65 -9.29
N VAL A 153 -37.80 -20.65 -10.12
CA VAL A 153 -37.00 -21.82 -9.71
C VAL A 153 -35.55 -21.41 -9.44
N SER A 154 -34.99 -20.59 -10.32
CA SER A 154 -33.64 -20.02 -10.17
C SER A 154 -33.50 -19.20 -8.88
N ASN A 155 -34.52 -18.42 -8.50
CA ASN A 155 -34.52 -17.68 -7.24
C ASN A 155 -34.53 -18.62 -6.01
N LEU A 156 -35.22 -19.76 -6.08
CA LEU A 156 -35.22 -20.73 -4.98
C LEU A 156 -33.89 -21.49 -4.89
N LEU A 157 -33.23 -21.78 -6.02
CA LEU A 157 -31.87 -22.32 -6.05
C LEU A 157 -30.86 -21.32 -5.49
N ASP A 158 -31.00 -20.03 -5.83
CA ASP A 158 -30.19 -18.94 -5.25
C ASP A 158 -30.35 -18.89 -3.72
N ILE A 159 -31.59 -18.95 -3.21
CA ILE A 159 -31.86 -18.97 -1.77
C ILE A 159 -31.23 -20.21 -1.11
N ALA A 160 -31.42 -21.38 -1.71
CA ALA A 160 -30.87 -22.64 -1.19
C ALA A 160 -29.33 -22.60 -1.13
N SER A 161 -28.69 -22.14 -2.21
CA SER A 161 -27.25 -21.91 -2.30
C SER A 161 -26.75 -20.99 -1.18
N ALA A 162 -27.44 -19.86 -0.97
CA ALA A 162 -27.05 -18.89 0.04
C ALA A 162 -27.15 -19.42 1.49
N VAL A 163 -28.14 -20.27 1.80
CA VAL A 163 -28.32 -20.77 3.18
C VAL A 163 -27.55 -22.05 3.48
N THR A 164 -27.28 -22.88 2.47
CA THR A 164 -26.54 -24.15 2.60
C THR A 164 -25.04 -24.00 2.37
N GLY A 165 -24.63 -23.07 1.49
CA GLY A 165 -23.26 -22.92 1.01
C GLY A 165 -22.91 -23.82 -0.19
N ASP A 166 -23.84 -24.67 -0.64
CA ASP A 166 -23.66 -25.51 -1.82
C ASP A 166 -23.79 -24.69 -3.11
N SER A 167 -23.01 -25.02 -4.13
CA SER A 167 -23.12 -24.36 -5.43
C SER A 167 -24.43 -24.73 -6.13
N VAL A 168 -24.94 -23.82 -6.97
CA VAL A 168 -26.15 -24.06 -7.78
C VAL A 168 -26.06 -25.37 -8.56
N ALA A 169 -24.91 -25.69 -9.17
CA ALA A 169 -24.70 -26.93 -9.91
C ALA A 169 -24.83 -28.19 -9.03
N GLN A 170 -24.37 -28.13 -7.78
CA GLN A 170 -24.53 -29.24 -6.83
C GLN A 170 -26.01 -29.42 -6.45
N LEU A 171 -26.73 -28.31 -6.26
CA LEU A 171 -28.16 -28.33 -5.94
C LEU A 171 -28.99 -28.84 -7.12
N GLU A 172 -28.68 -28.46 -8.35
CA GLU A 172 -29.34 -29.01 -9.55
C GLU A 172 -29.18 -30.53 -9.63
N ALA A 173 -27.98 -31.05 -9.36
CA ALA A 173 -27.73 -32.48 -9.31
C ALA A 173 -28.49 -33.16 -8.16
N GLN A 174 -28.53 -32.54 -6.98
CA GLN A 174 -29.23 -33.06 -5.80
C GLN A 174 -30.75 -33.15 -6.03
N TYR A 175 -31.33 -32.18 -6.74
CA TYR A 175 -32.77 -32.07 -6.97
C TYR A 175 -33.23 -32.55 -8.35
N ALA A 176 -32.38 -33.28 -9.09
CA ALA A 176 -32.68 -33.73 -10.45
C ALA A 176 -34.01 -34.49 -10.55
N ASP A 177 -34.30 -35.35 -9.57
CA ASP A 177 -35.50 -36.19 -9.52
C ASP A 177 -36.67 -35.57 -8.72
N TYR A 178 -36.50 -34.36 -8.19
CA TYR A 178 -37.51 -33.74 -7.33
C TYR A 178 -38.62 -33.10 -8.15
N ARG A 179 -39.86 -33.22 -7.66
CA ARG A 179 -40.96 -32.38 -8.15
C ARG A 179 -40.84 -31.00 -7.50
N THR A 180 -41.39 -29.97 -8.15
CA THR A 180 -41.30 -28.58 -7.68
C THR A 180 -41.85 -28.37 -6.26
N GLY A 181 -42.82 -29.19 -5.84
CA GLY A 181 -43.34 -29.18 -4.48
C GLY A 181 -42.33 -29.68 -3.44
N ASP A 182 -41.73 -30.84 -3.70
CA ASP A 182 -40.71 -31.45 -2.83
C ASP A 182 -39.47 -30.58 -2.75
N PHE A 183 -39.08 -29.96 -3.87
CA PHE A 183 -37.99 -28.97 -3.90
C PHE A 183 -38.30 -27.77 -3.00
N LYS A 184 -39.50 -27.18 -3.09
CA LYS A 184 -39.91 -26.06 -2.21
C LYS A 184 -39.90 -26.46 -0.74
N ASP A 185 -40.24 -27.70 -0.42
CA ASP A 185 -40.19 -28.20 0.95
C ASP A 185 -38.75 -28.31 1.47
N SER A 186 -37.84 -28.84 0.66
CA SER A 186 -36.40 -28.88 0.99
C SER A 186 -35.82 -27.47 1.19
N VAL A 187 -36.13 -26.53 0.29
CA VAL A 187 -35.70 -25.13 0.43
C VAL A 187 -36.27 -24.49 1.69
N ALA A 188 -37.54 -24.77 2.02
CA ALA A 188 -38.14 -24.28 3.26
C ALA A 188 -37.40 -24.81 4.49
N ASP A 189 -37.07 -26.10 4.53
CA ASP A 189 -36.34 -26.71 5.64
C ASP A 189 -34.94 -26.09 5.81
N ALA A 190 -34.22 -25.88 4.70
CA ALA A 190 -32.91 -25.24 4.72
C ALA A 190 -32.98 -23.78 5.22
N VAL A 191 -33.98 -23.02 4.78
CA VAL A 191 -34.18 -21.64 5.25
C VAL A 191 -34.58 -21.62 6.72
N ILE A 192 -35.45 -22.51 7.18
CA ILE A 192 -35.85 -22.63 8.60
C ILE A 192 -34.63 -22.91 9.47
N ALA A 193 -33.79 -23.87 9.08
CA ALA A 193 -32.59 -24.23 9.81
C ALA A 193 -31.61 -23.06 9.97
N LYS A 194 -31.57 -22.14 9.00
CA LYS A 194 -30.69 -20.96 9.03
C LYS A 194 -31.30 -19.76 9.74
N ILE A 195 -32.58 -19.45 9.49
CA ILE A 195 -33.22 -18.20 9.91
C ILE A 195 -33.81 -18.30 11.31
N CYS A 196 -34.45 -19.40 11.69
CA CYS A 196 -35.13 -19.50 12.98
C CYS A 196 -34.20 -19.31 14.20
N PRO A 197 -32.95 -19.83 14.22
CA PRO A 197 -32.00 -19.54 15.31
C PRO A 197 -31.67 -18.04 15.44
N ILE A 198 -31.65 -17.29 14.33
CA ILE A 198 -31.44 -15.84 14.33
C ILE A 198 -32.67 -15.15 14.93
N GLY A 199 -33.87 -15.55 14.51
CA GLY A 199 -35.13 -15.04 15.05
C GLY A 199 -35.29 -15.28 16.55
N GLU A 200 -34.83 -16.43 17.07
CA GLU A 200 -34.80 -16.72 18.50
C GLU A 200 -33.87 -15.77 19.27
N ARG A 201 -32.66 -15.52 18.75
CA ARG A 201 -31.73 -14.54 19.35
C ARG A 201 -32.29 -13.12 19.32
N ILE A 202 -32.96 -12.73 18.24
CA ILE A 202 -33.65 -11.41 18.17
C ILE A 202 -34.65 -11.29 19.31
N LYS A 203 -35.52 -12.29 19.50
CA LYS A 203 -36.52 -12.31 20.59
C LYS A 203 -35.87 -12.29 21.97
N GLN A 204 -34.75 -12.99 22.15
CA GLN A 204 -33.99 -12.97 23.40
C GLN A 204 -33.46 -11.56 23.71
N TYR A 205 -32.87 -10.87 22.72
CA TYR A 205 -32.38 -9.51 22.92
C TYR A 205 -33.52 -8.50 23.10
N GLU A 206 -34.62 -8.61 22.37
CA GLU A 206 -35.79 -7.73 22.53
C GLU A 206 -36.43 -7.83 23.92
N ALA A 207 -36.33 -9.00 24.57
CA ALA A 207 -36.78 -9.21 25.95
C ALA A 207 -35.87 -8.56 27.01
N ASP A 208 -34.62 -8.25 26.67
CA ASP A 208 -33.63 -7.62 27.55
C ASP A 208 -33.37 -6.16 27.15
N GLN A 209 -34.33 -5.30 27.48
CA GLN A 209 -34.24 -3.86 27.19
C GLN A 209 -33.02 -3.21 27.85
N ALA A 210 -32.64 -3.64 29.06
CA ALA A 210 -31.49 -3.10 29.77
C ALA A 210 -30.17 -3.41 29.03
N TYR A 211 -30.05 -4.62 28.46
CA TYR A 211 -28.92 -4.96 27.61
C TYR A 211 -28.87 -4.11 26.33
N ILE A 212 -30.01 -3.89 25.65
CA ILE A 212 -30.09 -3.03 24.47
C ILE A 212 -29.66 -1.60 24.81
N ASP A 213 -30.21 -1.03 25.88
CA ASP A 213 -29.87 0.33 26.33
C ASP A 213 -28.38 0.45 26.66
N LYS A 214 -27.80 -0.56 27.31
CA LYS A 214 -26.36 -0.61 27.58
C LYS A 214 -25.54 -0.63 26.29
N VAL A 215 -25.85 -1.51 25.34
CA VAL A 215 -25.13 -1.61 24.06
C VAL A 215 -25.22 -0.31 23.27
N LEU A 216 -26.40 0.35 23.26
CA LEU A 216 -26.59 1.65 22.62
C LEU A 216 -25.81 2.75 23.33
N ALA A 217 -25.77 2.78 24.65
CA ALA A 217 -25.01 3.75 25.43
C ALA A 217 -23.50 3.60 25.21
N ASP A 218 -22.99 2.37 25.29
CA ASP A 218 -21.58 2.05 25.08
C ASP A 218 -21.16 2.40 23.64
N GLY A 219 -21.99 2.05 22.65
CA GLY A 219 -21.76 2.38 21.24
C GLY A 219 -21.83 3.88 20.96
N ALA A 220 -22.77 4.60 21.57
CA ALA A 220 -22.89 6.05 21.43
C ALA A 220 -21.68 6.79 22.04
N ALA A 221 -21.16 6.31 23.17
CA ALA A 221 -19.94 6.86 23.79
C ALA A 221 -18.73 6.70 22.86
N GLN A 222 -18.50 5.49 22.34
CA GLN A 222 -17.40 5.19 21.40
C GLN A 222 -17.53 6.00 20.10
N ALA A 223 -18.73 6.07 19.53
CA ALA A 223 -18.99 6.86 18.34
C ALA A 223 -18.74 8.36 18.59
N SER A 224 -19.19 8.89 19.72
CA SER A 224 -19.00 10.30 20.07
C SER A 224 -17.52 10.68 20.22
N GLU A 225 -16.70 9.79 20.79
CA GLU A 225 -15.25 10.00 20.92
C GLU A 225 -14.57 10.13 19.54
N LEU A 226 -14.87 9.22 18.61
CA LEU A 226 -14.33 9.26 17.25
C LEU A 226 -14.84 10.48 16.46
N ALA A 227 -16.13 10.77 16.57
CA ALA A 227 -16.78 11.91 15.92
C ALA A 227 -16.22 13.25 16.39
N ALA A 228 -15.92 13.37 17.69
CA ALA A 228 -15.39 14.59 18.29
C ALA A 228 -14.04 14.99 17.68
N VAL A 229 -13.17 14.02 17.39
CA VAL A 229 -11.88 14.25 16.73
C VAL A 229 -12.08 14.85 15.34
N THR A 230 -12.91 14.23 14.50
CA THR A 230 -13.17 14.76 13.15
C THR A 230 -13.85 16.13 13.19
N MET A 231 -14.79 16.35 14.11
CA MET A 231 -15.46 17.64 14.26
C MET A 231 -14.52 18.75 14.74
N LYS A 232 -13.55 18.42 15.58
CA LYS A 232 -12.49 19.35 15.99
C LYS A 232 -11.71 19.82 14.77
N ASP A 233 -11.18 18.87 13.98
CA ASP A 233 -10.40 19.18 12.77
C ASP A 233 -11.23 20.01 11.77
N VAL A 234 -12.48 19.64 11.53
CA VAL A 234 -13.40 20.38 10.65
C VAL A 234 -13.60 21.81 11.15
N LYS A 235 -13.85 22.01 12.45
CA LYS A 235 -14.02 23.36 13.02
C LYS A 235 -12.73 24.18 12.95
N GLU A 236 -11.58 23.57 13.17
CA GLU A 236 -10.27 24.24 13.10
C GLU A 236 -9.96 24.73 11.68
N VAL A 237 -10.06 23.87 10.66
CA VAL A 237 -9.77 24.27 9.27
C VAL A 237 -10.78 25.29 8.71
N MET A 238 -12.00 25.28 9.23
CA MET A 238 -13.03 26.28 8.90
C MET A 238 -12.85 27.61 9.67
N GLY A 239 -11.93 27.68 10.63
CA GLY A 239 -11.75 28.85 11.50
C GLY A 239 -12.91 29.08 12.47
N LEU A 240 -13.71 28.04 12.74
CA LEU A 240 -14.85 28.05 13.67
C LEU A 240 -14.45 27.62 15.08
N ALA A 241 -13.35 26.87 15.22
CA ALA A 241 -12.73 26.66 16.51
C ALA A 241 -11.85 27.88 16.82
N ARG A 242 -12.19 28.58 17.91
CA ARG A 242 -11.21 29.47 18.54
C ARG A 242 -10.27 28.57 19.34
N SER A 243 -9.07 28.37 18.84
CA SER A 243 -8.04 27.68 19.60
C SER A 243 -7.72 28.52 20.84
N CYS A 244 -7.71 27.90 22.01
CA CYS A 244 -7.15 28.57 23.18
C CYS A 244 -5.67 28.86 22.89
N PRO A 245 -5.18 30.04 23.30
CA PRO A 245 -3.79 30.39 23.16
C PRO A 245 -2.92 29.25 23.69
N LEU A 246 -2.06 28.74 22.83
CA LEU A 246 -1.10 27.69 23.16
C LEU A 246 0.16 28.35 23.72
N GLY A 247 0.69 27.80 24.80
CA GLY A 247 1.95 28.24 25.40
C GLY A 247 2.71 27.08 26.02
N GLU A 248 3.99 27.27 26.30
CA GLU A 248 4.87 26.22 26.81
C GLU A 248 4.39 25.70 28.17
N ALA A 249 4.22 24.39 28.30
CA ALA A 249 3.69 23.72 29.47
C ALA A 249 4.68 23.72 30.64
N TRP A 250 4.19 24.07 31.83
CA TRP A 250 5.01 24.18 33.05
C TRP A 250 4.87 22.93 33.96
N SER A 251 5.49 21.77 33.62
CA SER A 251 6.11 20.75 34.54
C SER A 251 6.26 19.31 33.97
N ASP A 252 7.10 18.52 34.66
CA ASP A 252 7.86 17.27 34.37
C ASP A 252 7.14 15.97 33.90
N GLN A 253 5.90 15.99 33.41
CA GLN A 253 5.26 14.79 32.84
C GLN A 253 4.74 15.09 31.44
N VAL A 254 5.56 14.77 30.44
CA VAL A 254 5.24 15.02 29.03
C VAL A 254 4.78 13.71 28.38
N ILE A 255 3.50 13.66 27.98
CA ILE A 255 3.08 12.76 26.90
C ILE A 255 3.46 13.51 25.61
N ALA A 256 4.43 12.97 24.87
CA ALA A 256 4.95 13.59 23.66
C ALA A 256 3.84 13.80 22.61
N THR A 257 3.70 15.02 22.13
CA THR A 257 3.10 15.32 20.83
C THR A 257 4.19 15.76 19.85
N ASP A 258 3.93 15.50 18.59
CA ASP A 258 4.77 15.51 17.39
C ASP A 258 5.49 16.82 17.01
N ASP A 259 5.31 17.90 17.78
CA ASP A 259 5.75 19.25 17.40
C ASP A 259 6.82 19.88 18.31
N GLY A 260 7.53 19.12 19.14
CA GLY A 260 8.76 19.55 19.84
C GLY A 260 8.67 20.73 20.82
N HIS A 261 7.52 21.40 20.90
CA HIS A 261 7.15 22.34 21.94
C HIS A 261 6.02 21.69 22.72
N ASN A 262 6.19 21.58 24.04
CA ASN A 262 5.11 21.15 24.94
C ASN A 262 4.07 22.26 25.02
N LEU A 263 3.38 22.55 23.92
CA LEU A 263 2.37 23.57 23.83
C LEU A 263 1.08 23.02 24.41
N ALA A 264 0.73 23.51 25.59
CA ALA A 264 -0.53 23.19 26.22
C ALA A 264 -1.51 24.37 26.10
N PRO A 265 -2.82 24.09 25.99
CA PRO A 265 -3.83 25.12 26.20
C PRO A 265 -3.60 25.80 27.54
N CYS A 266 -3.45 27.13 27.51
CA CYS A 266 -3.15 27.93 28.70
C CYS A 266 -1.89 27.48 29.47
N SER A 267 -0.89 26.91 28.77
CA SER A 267 0.42 26.52 29.33
C SER A 267 0.35 25.55 30.51
N ASN A 268 -0.77 24.82 30.66
CA ASN A 268 -1.12 24.03 31.85
C ASN A 268 -1.09 24.84 33.17
N ARG A 269 -1.26 26.16 33.09
CA ARG A 269 -1.24 27.12 34.20
C ARG A 269 -2.41 28.09 34.13
N GLY A 270 -3.52 27.62 33.60
CA GLY A 270 -4.77 28.35 33.51
C GLY A 270 -5.88 27.47 32.94
N VAL A 271 -7.11 27.96 33.04
CA VAL A 271 -8.30 27.28 32.52
C VAL A 271 -8.75 27.96 31.22
N CYS A 272 -8.96 27.14 30.18
CA CYS A 272 -9.41 27.58 28.86
C CYS A 272 -10.94 27.66 28.80
N GLU A 273 -11.46 28.85 28.46
CA GLU A 273 -12.87 29.04 28.11
C GLU A 273 -13.05 28.77 26.60
N LEU A 274 -13.62 27.62 26.26
CA LEU A 274 -13.64 27.10 24.87
C LEU A 274 -14.53 27.91 23.92
N ASP A 275 -15.51 28.65 24.43
CA ASP A 275 -16.42 29.47 23.61
C ASP A 275 -15.81 30.83 23.23
N THR A 276 -15.04 31.43 24.14
CA THR A 276 -14.40 32.73 23.92
C THR A 276 -12.97 32.59 23.37
N GLY A 277 -12.31 31.46 23.63
CA GLY A 277 -10.90 31.22 23.33
C GLY A 277 -9.95 31.97 24.26
N THR A 278 -10.38 32.24 25.50
CA THR A 278 -9.59 33.01 26.48
C THR A 278 -9.12 32.16 27.65
N CYS A 279 -7.86 32.32 28.04
CA CYS A 279 -7.28 31.67 29.21
C CYS A 279 -7.48 32.51 30.47
N THR A 280 -7.93 31.87 31.56
CA THR A 280 -7.90 32.45 32.91
C THR A 280 -6.71 31.85 33.66
N CYS A 281 -5.68 32.64 33.93
CA CYS A 281 -4.41 32.14 34.46
C CYS A 281 -4.40 31.88 35.97
N ASP A 282 -3.64 30.87 36.38
CA ASP A 282 -3.33 30.58 37.76
C ASP A 282 -2.48 31.69 38.39
N ALA A 283 -2.51 31.82 39.72
CA ALA A 283 -1.82 32.88 40.43
C ALA A 283 -0.30 32.91 40.13
N GLY A 284 0.20 34.09 39.75
CA GLY A 284 1.62 34.31 39.38
C GLY A 284 1.95 34.06 37.90
N PHE A 285 0.96 33.66 37.09
CA PHE A 285 1.07 33.50 35.65
C PHE A 285 0.24 34.55 34.93
N THR A 286 0.77 35.02 33.80
CA THR A 286 0.22 36.09 32.98
C THR A 286 0.47 35.79 31.50
N GLY A 287 -0.16 36.56 30.62
CA GLY A 287 -0.06 36.35 29.17
C GLY A 287 -1.32 35.75 28.57
N ALA A 288 -1.34 35.65 27.24
CA ALA A 288 -2.54 35.21 26.52
C ALA A 288 -2.82 33.72 26.70
N SER A 289 -1.75 32.92 26.87
CA SER A 289 -1.76 31.48 27.15
C SER A 289 -1.21 31.17 28.53
N CYS A 290 -1.16 32.12 29.46
CA CYS A 290 -0.54 31.93 30.79
C CYS A 290 0.93 31.50 30.73
N GLU A 291 1.59 31.85 29.62
CA GLU A 291 2.93 31.42 29.25
C GLU A 291 4.03 32.15 30.01
N ARG A 292 3.71 33.30 30.60
CA ARG A 292 4.65 34.11 31.35
C ARG A 292 4.40 33.98 32.83
N ARG A 293 5.33 33.36 33.55
CA ARG A 293 5.44 33.55 34.99
C ARG A 293 6.01 34.94 35.24
N ASP A 294 5.38 35.73 36.09
CA ASP A 294 5.95 37.00 36.50
C ASP A 294 7.22 36.71 37.31
N CYS A 295 8.39 36.91 36.69
CA CYS A 295 9.70 36.69 37.32
C CYS A 295 10.00 37.74 38.40
N GLY A 296 9.12 38.73 38.59
CA GLY A 296 9.46 39.97 39.24
C GLY A 296 10.33 40.82 38.32
N TYR A 297 9.89 42.05 38.08
CA TYR A 297 10.73 43.10 37.50
C TYR A 297 12.04 43.21 38.30
N VAL A 298 13.20 43.17 37.61
CA VAL A 298 14.52 43.28 38.25
C VAL A 298 14.64 44.67 38.89
N SER A 299 14.58 44.76 40.21
CA SER A 299 14.70 46.03 40.94
C SER A 299 16.16 46.43 41.24
N GLY A 300 17.14 45.94 40.48
CA GLY A 300 18.56 46.15 40.79
C GLY A 300 19.51 46.04 39.60
N ALA A 301 20.65 46.75 39.68
CA ALA A 301 21.72 46.67 38.69
C ALA A 301 22.46 45.33 38.78
N VAL A 302 22.82 44.73 37.64
CA VAL A 302 23.69 43.54 37.59
C VAL A 302 25.10 43.95 38.03
N THR A 303 25.62 43.33 39.09
CA THR A 303 26.91 43.70 39.72
C THR A 303 28.00 42.63 39.61
N ALA A 304 27.69 41.46 39.05
CA ALA A 304 28.61 40.34 38.88
C ALA A 304 28.15 39.43 37.74
N CYS A 305 29.08 38.69 37.15
CA CYS A 305 28.74 37.68 36.15
C CYS A 305 27.97 36.50 36.78
N PRO A 306 27.06 35.88 36.03
CA PRO A 306 26.23 34.79 36.52
C PRO A 306 27.03 33.50 36.82
N GLY A 307 26.47 32.64 37.68
CA GLY A 307 27.05 31.37 38.15
C GLY A 307 27.65 31.44 39.57
N GLU A 308 27.70 30.31 40.28
CA GLU A 308 28.38 30.21 41.60
C GLU A 308 29.89 30.45 41.47
N ILE A 309 30.46 29.95 40.37
CA ILE A 309 31.76 30.35 39.83
C ILE A 309 31.45 31.23 38.61
N ALA A 310 32.12 32.37 38.45
CA ALA A 310 31.87 33.27 37.33
C ALA A 310 31.91 32.53 35.99
N CYS A 311 30.83 32.64 35.21
CA CYS A 311 30.66 31.93 33.93
C CYS A 311 30.84 30.40 34.06
N SER A 312 30.45 29.86 35.21
CA SER A 312 30.50 28.43 35.56
C SER A 312 31.88 27.78 35.38
N GLY A 313 32.95 28.58 35.30
CA GLY A 313 34.30 28.11 34.97
C GLY A 313 34.53 27.74 33.49
N TYR A 314 33.52 27.89 32.63
CA TYR A 314 33.55 27.56 31.19
C TYR A 314 33.48 28.79 30.29
N GLY A 315 33.73 29.98 30.84
CA GLY A 315 33.76 31.22 30.07
C GLY A 315 34.56 32.31 30.76
N THR A 316 34.71 33.43 30.05
CA THR A 316 35.37 34.63 30.55
C THR A 316 34.33 35.72 30.81
N CYS A 317 34.32 36.25 32.03
CA CYS A 317 33.45 37.35 32.45
C CYS A 317 33.90 38.68 31.86
N ARG A 318 33.06 39.35 31.06
CA ARG A 318 33.24 40.76 30.71
C ARG A 318 32.78 41.59 31.91
N GLY A 319 33.68 42.42 32.44
CA GLY A 319 33.40 43.26 33.61
C GLY A 319 32.29 44.30 33.37
N PRO A 320 32.16 45.30 34.27
CA PRO A 320 31.13 46.33 34.15
C PRO A 320 31.19 47.08 32.81
N PRO A 321 30.04 47.51 32.26
CA PRO A 321 28.71 47.51 32.91
C PRO A 321 27.84 46.28 32.60
N THR A 322 28.26 45.38 31.71
CA THR A 322 27.40 44.32 31.16
C THR A 322 27.42 43.03 31.98
N TYR A 323 28.56 42.65 32.58
CA TYR A 323 28.68 41.42 33.36
C TYR A 323 28.22 40.15 32.59
N ASP A 324 28.46 40.13 31.28
CA ASP A 324 28.13 39.01 30.39
C ASP A 324 29.29 38.01 30.26
N CYS A 325 28.95 36.74 30.07
CA CYS A 325 29.91 35.67 29.91
C CYS A 325 30.22 35.40 28.43
N ILE A 326 31.50 35.35 28.07
CA ILE A 326 31.97 34.84 26.79
C ILE A 326 32.33 33.37 26.97
N CYS A 327 31.55 32.46 26.40
CA CYS A 327 31.77 31.02 26.60
C CYS A 327 32.97 30.50 25.82
N ASN A 328 33.65 29.53 26.41
CA ASN A 328 34.72 28.77 25.78
C ASN A 328 34.14 27.88 24.66
N GLU A 329 34.99 27.42 23.74
CA GLU A 329 34.58 26.55 22.64
C GLU A 329 33.86 25.30 23.16
N GLY A 330 32.70 24.99 22.56
CA GLY A 330 31.83 23.89 22.96
C GLY A 330 30.81 24.22 24.05
N PHE A 331 30.79 25.45 24.58
CA PHE A 331 29.85 25.90 25.62
C PHE A 331 29.00 27.10 25.17
N THR A 332 27.80 27.23 25.75
CA THR A 332 26.79 28.27 25.48
C THR A 332 25.96 28.55 26.73
N GLY A 333 24.95 29.41 26.63
CA GLY A 333 24.09 29.82 27.75
C GLY A 333 24.58 31.09 28.45
N GLY A 334 23.75 31.66 29.32
CA GLY A 334 24.02 32.96 29.96
C GLY A 334 25.20 32.94 30.94
N ASP A 335 25.49 31.79 31.53
CA ASP A 335 26.59 31.53 32.47
C ASP A 335 27.56 30.46 31.95
N CYS A 336 27.48 30.11 30.66
CA CYS A 336 28.32 29.12 29.99
C CYS A 336 28.25 27.68 30.54
N ASN A 337 27.18 27.30 31.23
CA ASN A 337 27.04 25.93 31.77
C ASN A 337 26.54 24.89 30.75
N GLU A 338 26.08 25.32 29.57
CA GLU A 338 25.45 24.45 28.59
C GLU A 338 26.43 24.04 27.49
N ARG A 339 26.35 22.81 26.96
CA ARG A 339 27.14 22.39 25.80
C ARG A 339 26.47 22.70 24.47
N LEU A 340 27.29 23.00 23.46
CA LEU A 340 26.87 23.11 22.07
C LEU A 340 26.68 21.72 21.46
N CYS A 341 25.55 21.51 20.79
CA CYS A 341 25.33 20.30 20.01
C CYS A 341 25.78 20.46 18.56
N PRO A 342 26.03 19.34 17.86
CA PRO A 342 26.37 19.37 16.45
C PRO A 342 25.24 19.98 15.61
N LYS A 343 25.64 20.67 14.54
CA LYS A 343 24.73 21.31 13.59
C LYS A 343 24.69 20.52 12.28
N GLY A 344 23.51 20.38 11.71
CA GLY A 344 23.27 19.79 10.40
C GLY A 344 22.30 20.65 9.59
N ARG A 345 22.10 20.32 8.31
CA ARG A 345 21.10 21.04 7.49
C ARG A 345 19.72 20.87 8.12
N SER A 346 18.92 21.93 8.17
CA SER A 346 17.57 21.88 8.72
C SER A 346 16.66 21.02 7.85
N TRP A 347 15.94 20.07 8.48
CA TRP A 347 14.84 19.35 7.83
C TRP A 347 13.63 20.26 7.63
N PHE A 348 13.40 21.14 8.58
CA PHE A 348 12.29 22.07 8.62
C PHE A 348 12.84 23.50 8.74
N ASP A 349 12.55 24.34 7.74
CA ASP A 349 13.01 25.72 7.70
C ASP A 349 11.97 26.61 6.99
N ARG A 350 12.05 27.92 7.23
CA ARG A 350 11.30 28.93 6.48
C ARG A 350 12.25 29.61 5.50
N PRO A 351 11.86 29.84 4.24
CA PRO A 351 12.70 30.59 3.29
C PRO A 351 12.99 31.98 3.86
N ILE A 352 14.27 32.34 3.93
CA ILE A 352 14.72 33.57 4.59
C ILE A 352 14.79 34.80 3.65
N ASP A 353 14.60 34.62 2.33
CA ASP A 353 14.62 35.71 1.37
C ASP A 353 13.86 35.42 0.04
N THR A 354 13.93 36.37 -0.91
CA THR A 354 13.31 36.29 -2.25
C THR A 354 14.02 35.33 -3.22
N THR A 355 15.07 34.63 -2.80
CA THR A 355 15.90 33.76 -3.65
C THR A 355 15.70 32.27 -3.40
N ASP A 356 14.68 31.90 -2.61
CA ASP A 356 14.33 30.50 -2.33
C ASP A 356 15.46 29.74 -1.60
N THR A 357 16.20 30.45 -0.73
CA THR A 357 17.27 29.87 0.09
C THR A 357 16.69 29.27 1.38
N ALA A 358 16.83 27.96 1.55
CA ALA A 358 16.38 27.17 2.71
C ALA A 358 17.47 26.14 3.13
N HIS A 359 17.24 25.41 4.23
CA HIS A 359 18.10 24.31 4.73
C HIS A 359 19.43 24.77 5.36
N SER A 360 19.39 25.81 6.18
CA SER A 360 20.57 26.31 6.90
C SER A 360 21.13 25.30 7.91
N LEU A 361 22.41 25.44 8.29
CA LEU A 361 22.99 24.63 9.36
C LEU A 361 22.45 25.06 10.72
N VAL A 362 21.64 24.20 11.34
CA VAL A 362 20.99 24.41 12.63
C VAL A 362 21.33 23.28 13.59
N GLU A 363 21.22 23.57 14.88
CA GLU A 363 21.47 22.58 15.93
C GLU A 363 20.49 21.41 15.82
N CYS A 364 21.02 20.19 15.87
CA CYS A 364 20.25 18.95 15.74
C CYS A 364 19.30 18.91 14.52
N SER A 365 19.65 19.63 13.44
CA SER A 365 18.90 19.66 12.17
C SER A 365 17.41 20.02 12.29
N ASN A 366 16.98 20.63 13.40
CA ASN A 366 15.56 20.80 13.78
C ASN A 366 14.78 19.47 13.86
N ALA A 367 15.47 18.32 13.96
CA ALA A 367 14.88 16.98 14.04
C ALA A 367 15.38 16.21 15.28
N GLY A 368 15.79 16.94 16.31
CA GLY A 368 16.22 16.41 17.59
C GLY A 368 16.38 17.52 18.61
N GLU A 369 16.49 17.12 19.87
CA GLU A 369 16.73 18.01 21.00
C GLU A 369 18.19 17.89 21.46
N CYS A 370 18.82 19.00 21.83
CA CYS A 370 20.18 18.99 22.33
C CYS A 370 20.22 18.60 23.81
N ASP A 371 20.87 17.49 24.16
CA ASP A 371 21.26 17.21 25.55
C ASP A 371 22.40 18.15 25.94
N ARG A 372 22.03 19.28 26.56
CA ARG A 372 22.97 20.34 26.98
C ARG A 372 24.04 19.87 27.97
N THR A 373 23.86 18.73 28.63
CA THR A 373 24.87 18.20 29.55
C THR A 373 26.00 17.46 28.83
N LYS A 374 25.67 16.79 27.72
CA LYS A 374 26.59 15.97 26.92
C LYS A 374 27.07 16.66 25.65
N GLY A 375 26.27 17.56 25.09
CA GLY A 375 26.49 18.15 23.76
C GLY A 375 26.11 17.20 22.62
N ASP A 376 25.25 16.21 22.91
CA ASP A 376 24.78 15.22 21.94
C ASP A 376 23.32 15.51 21.56
N CYS A 377 22.97 15.32 20.28
CA CYS A 377 21.59 15.42 19.83
C CYS A 377 20.81 14.13 20.12
N ILE A 378 19.65 14.27 20.76
CA ILE A 378 18.65 13.21 20.92
C ILE A 378 17.66 13.35 19.78
N CYS A 379 17.73 12.44 18.81
CA CYS A 379 16.93 12.53 17.59
C CYS A 379 15.48 12.13 17.79
N LEU A 380 14.58 12.79 17.03
CA LEU A 380 13.19 12.38 16.91
C LEU A 380 13.09 11.00 16.24
N ALA A 381 11.98 10.30 16.46
CA ALA A 381 11.77 8.97 15.90
C ALA A 381 11.93 8.96 14.37
N GLY A 382 12.74 8.00 13.87
CA GLY A 382 13.10 7.88 12.46
C GLY A 382 14.35 8.67 12.04
N PHE A 383 14.72 9.72 12.78
CA PHE A 383 15.92 10.51 12.51
C PHE A 383 17.14 9.92 13.21
N THR A 384 18.28 9.97 12.53
CA THR A 384 19.56 9.41 12.98
C THR A 384 20.73 10.31 12.56
N GLY A 385 21.95 9.92 12.91
CA GLY A 385 23.16 10.71 12.69
C GLY A 385 23.44 11.65 13.87
N ALA A 386 24.69 12.12 13.97
CA ALA A 386 25.16 12.90 15.12
C ALA A 386 24.37 14.20 15.32
N ALA A 387 23.86 14.79 14.25
CA ALA A 387 23.02 16.00 14.29
C ALA A 387 21.55 15.71 13.91
N CYS A 388 21.08 14.46 13.94
CA CYS A 388 19.73 14.07 13.51
C CYS A 388 19.42 14.41 12.05
N ASN A 389 20.46 14.36 11.23
CA ASN A 389 20.47 14.82 9.84
C ASN A 389 20.26 13.68 8.83
N LEU A 390 19.95 12.47 9.29
CA LEU A 390 19.70 11.30 8.45
C LEU A 390 18.32 10.71 8.74
N LEU A 391 17.63 10.22 7.71
CA LEU A 391 16.31 9.59 7.85
C LEU A 391 16.28 8.29 7.06
N CYS A 392 16.14 7.15 7.76
CA CYS A 392 16.05 5.83 7.13
C CYS A 392 14.68 5.17 7.41
N PRO A 393 13.98 4.66 6.39
CA PRO A 393 12.70 3.97 6.57
C PRO A 393 12.85 2.69 7.42
N ASN A 394 12.26 2.69 8.63
CA ASN A 394 12.19 1.54 9.55
C ASN A 394 13.53 0.79 9.78
N ASP A 395 14.68 1.47 9.67
CA ASP A 395 16.00 0.82 9.69
C ASP A 395 16.09 -0.39 8.74
N CYS A 396 15.46 -0.25 7.57
CA CYS A 396 15.32 -1.30 6.56
C CYS A 396 14.76 -2.63 7.10
N SER A 397 13.92 -2.56 8.14
CA SER A 397 13.31 -3.70 8.82
C SER A 397 14.30 -4.77 9.27
N GLY A 398 15.59 -4.42 9.45
CA GLY A 398 16.67 -5.38 9.72
C GLY A 398 17.06 -6.28 8.55
N HIS A 399 16.57 -5.98 7.34
CA HIS A 399 16.74 -6.77 6.12
C HIS A 399 17.38 -6.00 4.97
N GLY A 400 18.01 -4.86 5.27
CA GLY A 400 18.74 -4.06 4.29
C GLY A 400 19.80 -3.20 4.95
N THR A 401 20.35 -2.28 4.16
CA THR A 401 21.29 -1.27 4.65
C THR A 401 20.82 0.10 4.20
N CYS A 402 20.78 1.05 5.15
CA CYS A 402 20.46 2.44 4.90
C CYS A 402 21.58 3.11 4.10
N TYR A 403 21.22 3.67 2.95
CA TYR A 403 22.12 4.45 2.11
C TYR A 403 21.47 5.78 1.76
N THR A 404 22.26 6.85 1.71
CA THR A 404 21.77 8.15 1.25
C THR A 404 21.30 8.07 -0.21
N MET A 405 20.46 9.01 -0.63
CA MET A 405 20.02 9.09 -2.02
C MET A 405 21.19 9.13 -3.02
N GLU A 406 22.29 9.81 -2.70
CA GLU A 406 23.54 9.72 -3.47
C GLU A 406 24.03 8.28 -3.64
N GLN A 407 24.15 7.57 -2.52
CA GLN A 407 24.75 6.25 -2.48
C GLN A 407 23.86 5.22 -3.17
N LEU A 408 22.55 5.35 -3.05
CA LEU A 408 21.57 4.53 -3.77
C LEU A 408 21.59 4.83 -5.26
N ALA A 409 21.67 6.10 -5.66
CA ALA A 409 21.67 6.44 -7.08
C ALA A 409 22.91 5.87 -7.81
N LYS A 410 24.08 5.86 -7.14
CA LYS A 410 25.29 5.17 -7.64
C LYS A 410 25.16 3.64 -7.75
N ARG A 411 24.16 3.05 -7.10
CA ARG A 411 23.88 1.60 -7.09
C ARG A 411 22.64 1.22 -7.88
N ALA A 412 21.87 2.20 -8.33
CA ALA A 412 20.64 1.95 -9.05
C ALA A 412 20.97 1.28 -10.39
N VAL A 413 20.24 0.21 -10.68
CA VAL A 413 20.46 -0.61 -11.87
C VAL A 413 19.27 -0.55 -12.82
N LEU A 414 19.54 -0.53 -14.12
CA LEU A 414 18.55 -0.74 -15.18
C LEU A 414 18.94 -2.00 -15.95
N ASN A 415 18.05 -2.97 -16.04
CA ASN A 415 18.34 -4.32 -16.56
C ASN A 415 19.58 -4.98 -15.92
N GLY A 416 19.86 -4.65 -14.66
CA GLY A 416 21.01 -5.13 -13.90
C GLY A 416 22.35 -4.43 -14.20
N GLU A 417 22.37 -3.41 -15.04
CA GLU A 417 23.55 -2.54 -15.22
C GLU A 417 23.41 -1.27 -14.39
N THR A 418 24.48 -0.87 -13.70
CA THR A 418 24.51 0.37 -12.93
C THR A 418 24.28 1.58 -13.82
N MET A 419 23.35 2.43 -13.44
CA MET A 419 23.05 3.66 -14.16
C MET A 419 24.14 4.72 -13.94
N ALA A 420 24.34 5.58 -14.93
CA ALA A 420 25.32 6.67 -14.88
C ALA A 420 24.75 7.97 -14.25
N TRP A 421 23.53 7.93 -13.72
CA TRP A 421 22.83 9.10 -13.19
C TRP A 421 22.78 9.07 -11.67
N THR A 422 22.80 10.25 -11.06
CA THR A 422 22.58 10.41 -9.61
C THR A 422 21.32 11.23 -9.32
N TYR A 423 20.93 11.28 -8.05
CA TYR A 423 19.69 11.86 -7.55
C TYR A 423 19.50 13.37 -7.87
N GLY A 424 18.26 13.79 -8.13
CA GLY A 424 17.86 15.20 -8.33
C GLY A 424 17.11 15.50 -9.64
N ALA A 425 16.40 16.64 -9.69
CA ALA A 425 15.65 17.13 -10.87
C ALA A 425 16.56 17.48 -12.07
N VAL A 426 17.81 17.81 -11.78
CA VAL A 426 18.92 17.74 -12.74
C VAL A 426 19.77 16.56 -12.24
N PRO A 427 19.71 15.40 -12.89
CA PRO A 427 20.53 14.26 -12.49
C PRO A 427 21.99 14.69 -12.40
N ASN A 428 22.72 14.26 -11.36
CA ASN A 428 24.10 14.70 -11.10
C ASN A 428 24.30 16.08 -10.48
N LYS A 429 23.25 16.64 -9.86
CA LYS A 429 23.35 17.86 -9.07
C LYS A 429 23.54 17.55 -7.58
N LYS A 430 24.77 17.70 -7.08
CA LYS A 430 25.11 17.45 -5.66
C LYS A 430 24.55 18.50 -4.72
N GLU A 431 24.18 19.67 -5.23
CA GLU A 431 23.68 20.80 -4.44
C GLU A 431 22.21 20.62 -4.03
N THR A 432 21.56 19.54 -4.47
CA THR A 432 20.26 19.11 -3.97
C THR A 432 20.35 18.85 -2.46
N TRP A 433 19.52 19.52 -1.67
CA TRP A 433 19.72 19.64 -0.22
C TRP A 433 19.59 18.31 0.54
N ASP A 434 18.79 17.38 0.02
CA ASP A 434 18.49 16.07 0.59
C ASP A 434 19.38 14.95 0.03
N TYR A 435 20.31 15.29 -0.86
CA TYR A 435 21.21 14.38 -1.57
C TYR A 435 22.00 13.45 -0.64
N ASP A 436 22.44 13.97 0.52
CA ASP A 436 23.19 13.26 1.56
C ASP A 436 22.42 13.11 2.90
N MET A 437 21.16 13.54 2.95
CA MET A 437 20.33 13.55 4.17
C MET A 437 19.29 12.43 4.15
N VAL A 438 18.49 12.34 3.07
CA VAL A 438 17.45 11.33 2.94
C VAL A 438 18.10 9.99 2.60
N GLN A 439 17.75 8.96 3.37
CA GLN A 439 18.20 7.60 3.12
C GLN A 439 17.05 6.73 2.64
N GLY A 440 17.41 5.72 1.89
CA GLY A 440 16.52 4.62 1.52
C GLY A 440 17.21 3.30 1.79
N CYS A 441 16.48 2.22 1.57
CA CYS A 441 16.95 0.89 1.88
C CYS A 441 17.45 0.16 0.65
N LEU A 442 18.71 -0.29 0.69
CA LEU A 442 19.19 -1.33 -0.21
C LEU A 442 18.89 -2.68 0.44
N CYS A 443 17.90 -3.39 -0.10
CA CYS A 443 17.45 -4.65 0.49
C CYS A 443 18.45 -5.78 0.25
N SER A 444 18.54 -6.66 1.25
CA SER A 444 19.28 -7.91 1.14
C SER A 444 18.59 -8.85 0.15
N PRO A 445 19.31 -9.79 -0.50
CA PRO A 445 18.70 -10.74 -1.43
C PRO A 445 17.48 -11.47 -0.83
N GLY A 446 16.39 -11.54 -1.60
CA GLY A 446 15.12 -12.14 -1.17
C GLY A 446 14.17 -11.20 -0.42
N TRP A 447 14.56 -9.94 -0.26
CA TRP A 447 13.73 -8.87 0.32
C TRP A 447 13.58 -7.70 -0.65
N GLU A 448 12.43 -7.04 -0.58
CA GLU A 448 12.05 -5.90 -1.39
C GLU A 448 11.09 -4.97 -0.64
N GLY A 449 10.62 -3.93 -1.32
CA GLY A 449 9.81 -2.87 -0.74
C GLY A 449 10.67 -1.69 -0.25
N HIS A 450 10.01 -0.59 0.08
CA HIS A 450 10.67 0.67 0.41
C HIS A 450 11.55 0.60 1.68
N ASP A 451 11.20 -0.29 2.61
CA ASP A 451 11.86 -0.52 3.89
C ASP A 451 12.30 -1.98 4.06
N CYS A 452 12.37 -2.74 2.97
CA CYS A 452 12.74 -4.16 2.93
C CYS A 452 11.88 -5.09 3.79
N SER A 453 10.63 -4.71 4.06
CA SER A 453 9.68 -5.53 4.84
C SER A 453 9.03 -6.67 4.05
N LEU A 454 9.14 -6.67 2.72
CA LEU A 454 8.47 -7.64 1.85
C LEU A 454 9.45 -8.71 1.37
N ARG A 455 9.04 -9.98 1.32
CA ARG A 455 9.76 -11.03 0.59
C ARG A 455 9.58 -10.83 -0.92
N SER A 456 10.68 -10.96 -1.65
CA SER A 456 10.64 -11.10 -3.11
C SER A 456 10.13 -12.48 -3.50
N CYS A 457 9.30 -12.53 -4.54
CA CYS A 457 8.85 -13.78 -5.14
C CYS A 457 9.64 -14.10 -6.41
N PRO A 458 9.67 -15.38 -6.83
CA PRO A 458 10.22 -15.77 -8.12
C PRO A 458 9.57 -15.02 -9.29
N THR A 459 10.40 -14.70 -10.27
CA THR A 459 9.98 -14.13 -11.55
C THR A 459 10.12 -15.16 -12.66
N GLY A 460 9.29 -15.02 -13.69
CA GLY A 460 9.30 -15.89 -14.85
C GLY A 460 8.48 -15.34 -16.01
N ASP A 461 8.49 -16.10 -17.09
CA ASP A 461 7.77 -15.83 -18.32
C ASP A 461 6.30 -16.20 -18.20
N ASP A 462 5.40 -15.44 -18.82
CA ASP A 462 3.97 -15.77 -18.84
C ASP A 462 3.70 -16.82 -19.94
N PRO A 463 3.33 -18.07 -19.59
CA PRO A 463 3.17 -19.14 -20.57
C PRO A 463 2.01 -18.92 -21.55
N MET A 464 1.14 -17.93 -21.33
CA MET A 464 0.04 -17.60 -22.24
C MET A 464 0.44 -16.58 -23.32
N THR A 465 1.58 -15.91 -23.18
CA THR A 465 2.01 -14.94 -24.17
C THR A 465 2.52 -15.67 -25.41
N LEU A 466 1.92 -15.37 -26.56
CA LEU A 466 2.22 -16.08 -27.81
C LEU A 466 3.44 -15.49 -28.54
N ARG A 467 4.16 -16.35 -29.25
CA ARG A 467 5.27 -15.99 -30.17
C ARG A 467 6.45 -15.27 -29.51
N GLN A 468 6.70 -15.56 -28.24
CA GLN A 468 7.85 -15.00 -27.54
C GLN A 468 9.15 -15.67 -27.95
N GLN A 469 10.25 -14.94 -27.81
CA GLN A 469 11.59 -15.43 -28.09
C GLN A 469 12.54 -15.08 -26.94
N ASN A 470 13.50 -15.98 -26.72
CA ASN A 470 14.63 -15.72 -25.82
C ASN A 470 15.57 -14.72 -26.47
N GLU A 471 16.22 -13.91 -25.63
CA GLU A 471 17.34 -13.08 -26.06
C GLU A 471 18.46 -13.94 -26.65
N VAL A 472 18.98 -13.50 -27.79
CA VAL A 472 20.14 -14.10 -28.46
C VAL A 472 21.14 -13.01 -28.83
N GLN A 473 22.32 -13.10 -28.23
CA GLN A 473 23.44 -12.23 -28.54
C GLN A 473 24.45 -12.98 -29.41
N LEU A 474 24.95 -12.32 -30.46
CA LEU A 474 25.94 -12.89 -31.35
C LEU A 474 27.29 -12.23 -31.10
N LEU A 475 28.32 -13.04 -30.80
CA LEU A 475 29.67 -12.56 -30.58
C LEU A 475 30.58 -13.08 -31.69
N VAL A 476 31.36 -12.20 -32.29
CA VAL A 476 32.39 -12.55 -33.26
C VAL A 476 33.73 -12.20 -32.65
N CYS A 477 34.63 -13.19 -32.56
CA CYS A 477 35.98 -12.99 -32.05
C CYS A 477 37.02 -13.27 -33.14
N LYS A 478 37.93 -12.31 -33.32
CA LYS A 478 39.03 -12.36 -34.27
C LYS A 478 40.36 -12.48 -33.54
N GLY A 479 41.16 -13.46 -33.93
CA GLY A 479 42.52 -13.67 -33.43
C GLY A 479 42.91 -15.14 -33.34
N SER A 480 44.18 -15.39 -33.04
CA SER A 480 44.79 -16.75 -33.01
C SER A 480 45.49 -17.08 -31.70
N SER A 481 45.49 -16.17 -30.73
CA SER A 481 46.15 -16.33 -29.43
C SER A 481 45.65 -15.26 -28.45
N GLY A 482 45.70 -15.56 -27.16
CA GLY A 482 45.35 -14.64 -26.09
C GLY A 482 44.16 -15.11 -25.26
N PHE A 483 43.72 -14.22 -24.38
CA PHE A 483 42.61 -14.46 -23.47
C PHE A 483 41.58 -13.34 -23.58
N PHE A 484 40.34 -13.68 -23.28
CA PHE A 484 39.27 -12.71 -23.13
C PHE A 484 38.45 -13.05 -21.89
N THR A 485 37.84 -12.04 -21.29
CA THR A 485 36.90 -12.22 -20.19
C THR A 485 35.56 -11.67 -20.65
N LEU A 486 34.49 -12.45 -20.49
CA LEU A 486 33.13 -11.97 -20.70
C LEU A 486 32.51 -11.54 -19.37
N LYS A 487 31.77 -10.44 -19.40
CA LYS A 487 31.08 -9.83 -18.28
C LYS A 487 29.61 -9.62 -18.63
N PHE A 488 28.72 -10.05 -17.75
CA PHE A 488 27.28 -9.78 -17.83
C PHE A 488 26.84 -9.10 -16.54
N ARG A 489 26.29 -7.89 -16.66
CA ARG A 489 25.98 -7.03 -15.51
C ARG A 489 27.24 -6.80 -14.67
N ASP A 490 27.23 -7.12 -13.39
CA ASP A 490 28.35 -6.98 -12.45
C ASP A 490 29.24 -8.23 -12.33
N ALA A 491 28.83 -9.39 -12.86
CA ALA A 491 29.59 -10.64 -12.78
C ALA A 491 30.47 -10.89 -14.02
N ALA A 492 31.68 -11.40 -13.80
CA ALA A 492 32.65 -11.69 -14.84
C ALA A 492 33.10 -13.16 -14.79
N THR A 493 33.29 -13.75 -15.97
CA THR A 493 33.92 -15.05 -16.13
C THR A 493 35.39 -15.02 -15.70
N PRO A 494 36.01 -16.16 -15.37
CA PRO A 494 37.47 -16.29 -15.37
C PRO A 494 38.06 -15.99 -16.75
N GLN A 495 39.38 -15.79 -16.84
CA GLN A 495 40.04 -15.61 -18.14
C GLN A 495 39.78 -16.82 -19.07
N LEU A 496 39.14 -16.56 -20.21
CA LEU A 496 38.78 -17.56 -21.22
C LEU A 496 39.86 -17.58 -22.30
N LEU A 497 40.29 -18.77 -22.70
CA LEU A 497 41.22 -18.96 -23.82
C LEU A 497 40.53 -18.63 -25.15
N PHE A 498 41.27 -18.06 -26.11
CA PHE A 498 40.77 -17.75 -27.46
C PHE A 498 40.12 -18.95 -28.19
N ASN A 499 40.51 -20.19 -27.85
CA ASN A 499 40.03 -21.42 -28.47
C ASN A 499 39.07 -22.23 -27.58
N ILE A 500 38.46 -21.60 -26.57
CA ILE A 500 37.53 -22.28 -25.67
C ILE A 500 36.41 -23.01 -26.46
N PRO A 501 36.09 -24.28 -26.12
CA PRO A 501 34.96 -24.98 -26.72
C PRO A 501 33.61 -24.40 -26.29
N ALA A 502 32.59 -24.51 -27.15
CA ALA A 502 31.24 -23.99 -26.88
C ALA A 502 30.64 -24.51 -25.56
N ALA A 503 30.80 -25.81 -25.27
CA ALA A 503 30.31 -26.41 -24.02
C ALA A 503 31.02 -25.84 -22.77
N SER A 504 32.34 -25.64 -22.85
CA SER A 504 33.10 -25.00 -21.77
C SER A 504 32.71 -23.54 -21.59
N LEU A 505 32.47 -22.81 -22.69
CA LEU A 505 31.98 -21.44 -22.63
C LEU A 505 30.58 -21.34 -22.00
N ALA A 506 29.66 -22.23 -22.38
CA ALA A 506 28.33 -22.33 -21.77
C ALA A 506 28.42 -22.59 -20.27
N THR A 507 29.35 -23.47 -19.85
CA THR A 507 29.58 -23.78 -18.43
C THR A 507 30.10 -22.56 -17.67
N GLN A 508 31.08 -21.83 -18.23
CA GLN A 508 31.65 -20.65 -17.58
C GLN A 508 30.65 -19.49 -17.48
N LEU A 509 29.84 -19.27 -18.52
CA LEU A 509 28.77 -18.28 -18.50
C LEU A 509 27.65 -18.68 -17.54
N GLY A 510 27.27 -19.96 -17.51
CA GLY A 510 26.22 -20.45 -16.64
C GLY A 510 26.59 -20.49 -15.15
N ALA A 511 27.89 -20.43 -14.82
CA ALA A 511 28.37 -20.27 -13.45
C ALA A 511 28.19 -18.84 -12.91
N LEU A 512 27.92 -17.85 -13.78
CA LEU A 512 27.61 -16.49 -13.34
C LEU A 512 26.19 -16.44 -12.76
N THR A 513 26.08 -16.02 -11.50
CA THR A 513 24.80 -15.85 -10.80
C THR A 513 23.85 -14.88 -11.51
N THR A 514 24.40 -13.96 -12.32
CA THR A 514 23.63 -12.97 -13.08
C THR A 514 23.03 -13.51 -14.38
N ILE A 515 23.50 -14.67 -14.89
CA ILE A 515 23.08 -15.26 -16.18
C ILE A 515 22.11 -16.44 -16.00
N GLY A 516 22.41 -17.35 -15.06
CA GLY A 516 21.66 -18.61 -14.93
C GLY A 516 21.98 -19.59 -16.08
N LYS A 517 20.97 -20.13 -16.78
CA LYS A 517 21.19 -21.09 -17.88
C LYS A 517 21.33 -20.38 -19.23
N VAL A 518 22.32 -20.82 -20.01
CA VAL A 518 22.54 -20.36 -21.40
C VAL A 518 22.79 -21.54 -22.34
N SER A 519 22.41 -21.36 -23.60
CA SER A 519 22.83 -22.23 -24.70
C SER A 519 23.88 -21.48 -25.54
N VAL A 520 24.99 -22.16 -25.82
CA VAL A 520 26.08 -21.61 -26.65
C VAL A 520 26.32 -22.53 -27.83
N THR A 521 26.24 -21.97 -29.03
CA THR A 521 26.53 -22.68 -30.28
C THR A 521 27.44 -21.85 -31.16
N TYR A 522 28.34 -22.49 -31.90
CA TYR A 522 29.26 -21.82 -32.82
C TYR A 522 28.80 -22.06 -34.26
N SER A 523 28.94 -21.05 -35.12
CA SER A 523 28.65 -21.21 -36.55
C SER A 523 29.69 -22.11 -37.22
N THR A 524 29.31 -22.71 -38.34
CA THR A 524 30.28 -23.32 -39.25
C THR A 524 31.19 -22.25 -39.81
N ASP A 525 32.50 -22.45 -39.73
CA ASP A 525 33.44 -21.55 -40.40
C ASP A 525 33.36 -21.72 -41.92
N THR A 526 34.05 -20.84 -42.65
CA THR A 526 34.10 -20.82 -44.12
C THR A 526 34.72 -22.07 -44.74
N ASN A 527 35.31 -22.96 -43.94
CA ASN A 527 35.89 -24.22 -44.37
C ASN A 527 34.98 -25.43 -44.05
N GLY A 528 33.75 -25.18 -43.57
CA GLY A 528 32.78 -26.22 -43.25
C GLY A 528 33.06 -26.97 -41.95
N VAL A 529 33.96 -26.47 -41.09
CA VAL A 529 34.23 -27.10 -39.79
C VAL A 529 33.17 -26.65 -38.78
N LEU A 530 32.35 -27.61 -38.35
CA LEU A 530 31.41 -27.43 -37.25
C LEU A 530 32.19 -27.34 -35.92
N GLY A 531 32.01 -26.27 -35.14
CA GLY A 531 32.70 -26.11 -33.85
C GLY A 531 34.10 -25.50 -33.91
N SER A 532 34.34 -24.61 -34.90
CA SER A 532 35.55 -23.77 -34.98
C SER A 532 35.81 -23.06 -33.63
N PRO A 533 37.08 -22.86 -33.19
CA PRO A 533 37.40 -22.23 -31.91
C PRO A 533 36.73 -20.86 -31.75
N ALA A 534 36.43 -20.47 -30.50
CA ALA A 534 35.69 -19.24 -30.18
C ALA A 534 36.19 -17.99 -30.92
N CYS A 535 37.51 -17.86 -31.07
CA CYS A 535 38.17 -16.86 -31.91
C CYS A 535 38.90 -17.52 -33.08
N ASN A 536 38.81 -16.91 -34.26
CA ASN A 536 39.61 -17.34 -35.42
C ASN A 536 40.22 -16.13 -36.17
N PRO A 537 41.28 -16.31 -36.99
CA PRO A 537 41.96 -15.18 -37.63
C PRO A 537 41.06 -14.37 -38.58
N ALA A 538 40.06 -15.01 -39.18
CA ALA A 538 39.15 -14.38 -40.14
C ALA A 538 37.99 -13.61 -39.48
N GLY A 539 37.69 -13.88 -38.20
CA GLY A 539 36.44 -13.44 -37.56
C GLY A 539 35.20 -14.05 -38.22
N SER A 540 35.31 -15.25 -38.80
CA SER A 540 34.21 -15.91 -39.52
C SER A 540 33.36 -16.82 -38.63
N ASN A 541 33.82 -17.09 -37.41
CA ASN A 541 33.05 -17.84 -36.42
C ASN A 541 32.19 -16.89 -35.59
N THR A 542 30.90 -17.19 -35.51
CA THR A 542 29.92 -16.48 -34.71
C THR A 542 29.49 -17.36 -33.55
N MET A 543 29.77 -16.90 -32.34
CA MET A 543 29.26 -17.48 -31.11
C MET A 543 27.84 -16.98 -30.88
N ARG A 544 26.86 -17.87 -30.97
CA ARG A 544 25.46 -17.61 -30.64
C ARG A 544 25.23 -17.97 -29.18
N ILE A 545 24.90 -16.97 -28.36
CA ILE A 545 24.61 -17.12 -26.94
C ILE A 545 23.12 -16.82 -26.73
N GLN A 546 22.35 -17.83 -26.35
CA GLN A 546 20.93 -17.71 -26.06
C GLN A 546 20.69 -17.81 -24.55
N PHE A 547 20.01 -16.82 -23.99
CA PHE A 547 19.66 -16.79 -22.57
C PHE A 547 18.39 -17.62 -22.33
N LEU A 548 18.43 -18.55 -21.37
CA LEU A 548 17.32 -19.48 -21.13
C LEU A 548 16.57 -19.18 -19.83
N THR A 549 17.12 -18.39 -18.92
CA THR A 549 16.50 -18.10 -17.61
C THR A 549 16.41 -16.64 -17.25
N ASN A 550 17.11 -15.75 -17.94
CA ASN A 550 16.88 -14.31 -17.89
C ASN A 550 16.07 -13.92 -19.13
N PHE A 551 14.91 -13.32 -18.92
CA PHE A 551 13.98 -12.96 -19.98
C PHE A 551 14.00 -11.46 -20.29
N GLY A 552 13.32 -11.07 -21.37
CA GLY A 552 13.27 -9.70 -21.87
C GLY A 552 14.48 -9.28 -22.71
N ASN A 553 14.53 -7.98 -23.03
CA ASN A 553 15.62 -7.36 -23.78
C ASN A 553 16.82 -7.11 -22.85
N LEU A 554 17.81 -8.01 -22.91
CA LEU A 554 18.95 -8.01 -21.98
C LEU A 554 20.09 -7.10 -22.47
N PRO A 555 20.88 -6.52 -21.55
CA PRO A 555 22.04 -5.72 -21.91
C PRO A 555 23.08 -6.59 -22.65
N PRO A 556 23.87 -6.01 -23.57
CA PRO A 556 24.91 -6.74 -24.27
C PRO A 556 26.00 -7.23 -23.31
N LEU A 557 26.51 -8.45 -23.53
CA LEU A 557 27.73 -8.92 -22.89
C LEU A 557 28.88 -7.95 -23.16
N ARG A 558 29.59 -7.58 -22.10
CA ARG A 558 30.81 -6.76 -22.15
C ARG A 558 32.02 -7.68 -22.12
N TRP A 559 33.17 -7.17 -22.57
CA TRP A 559 34.38 -7.96 -22.60
C TRP A 559 35.62 -7.16 -22.19
N ILE A 560 36.61 -7.89 -21.69
CA ILE A 560 37.98 -7.40 -21.45
C ILE A 560 38.90 -8.28 -22.28
N LEU A 561 39.78 -7.67 -23.06
CA LEU A 561 40.74 -8.37 -23.90
C LEU A 561 42.11 -8.34 -23.24
N ASP A 562 42.80 -9.47 -23.25
CA ASP A 562 44.18 -9.61 -22.80
C ASP A 562 44.99 -10.29 -23.91
N GLY A 563 45.54 -9.46 -24.80
CA GLY A 563 46.26 -9.88 -26.01
C GLY A 563 45.72 -9.26 -27.30
N ALA A 564 46.13 -9.80 -28.45
CA ALA A 564 45.80 -9.28 -29.78
C ALA A 564 44.46 -9.82 -30.34
N LEU A 565 43.44 -9.93 -29.50
CA LEU A 565 42.09 -10.32 -29.91
C LEU A 565 41.28 -9.09 -30.32
N THR A 566 40.23 -9.29 -31.12
CA THR A 566 39.17 -8.29 -31.35
C THR A 566 37.84 -8.98 -31.19
N LEU A 567 36.92 -8.39 -30.42
CA LEU A 567 35.60 -8.96 -30.17
C LEU A 567 34.53 -7.94 -30.50
N THR A 568 33.47 -8.38 -31.17
CA THR A 568 32.29 -7.57 -31.49
C THR A 568 31.03 -8.32 -31.08
N ILE A 569 30.02 -7.60 -30.59
CA ILE A 569 28.73 -8.16 -30.21
C ILE A 569 27.58 -7.50 -30.98
N SER A 570 26.61 -8.30 -31.41
CA SER A 570 25.38 -7.86 -32.07
C SER A 570 24.17 -8.27 -31.25
N VAL A 571 23.31 -7.28 -30.95
CA VAL A 571 22.11 -7.37 -30.09
C VAL A 571 20.92 -6.60 -30.67
N ASP A 572 21.03 -6.18 -31.92
CA ASP A 572 20.09 -5.28 -32.59
C ASP A 572 18.86 -6.00 -33.19
N GLY A 573 18.78 -7.33 -33.05
CA GLY A 573 17.74 -8.16 -33.66
C GLY A 573 18.00 -8.47 -35.14
N PHE A 574 19.16 -8.07 -35.68
CA PHE A 574 19.57 -8.37 -37.06
C PHE A 574 20.68 -9.43 -37.10
N GLY A 575 20.92 -9.99 -38.28
CA GLY A 575 22.02 -10.94 -38.52
C GLY A 575 21.93 -12.27 -37.75
N GLY A 576 20.76 -12.59 -37.18
CA GLY A 576 20.53 -13.78 -36.36
C GLY A 576 20.58 -13.53 -34.85
N SER A 577 20.90 -12.31 -34.41
CA SER A 577 20.63 -11.87 -33.03
C SER A 577 19.12 -11.70 -32.83
N VAL A 578 18.64 -11.82 -31.60
CA VAL A 578 17.21 -11.74 -31.27
C VAL A 578 17.06 -10.94 -29.99
N GLN A 579 16.24 -9.89 -30.03
CA GLN A 579 15.83 -9.18 -28.82
C GLN A 579 14.77 -10.01 -28.10
N GLY A 580 15.03 -10.34 -26.84
CA GLY A 580 14.15 -11.16 -26.02
C GLY A 580 12.81 -10.48 -25.78
N THR A 581 11.72 -11.23 -25.98
CA THR A 581 10.34 -10.75 -25.82
C THR A 581 9.58 -11.47 -24.72
N LYS A 582 10.19 -12.47 -24.09
CA LYS A 582 9.64 -13.13 -22.90
C LYS A 582 9.54 -12.16 -21.73
N GLU A 583 8.51 -12.31 -20.91
CA GLU A 583 8.38 -11.50 -19.69
C GLU A 583 9.29 -12.02 -18.57
N GLU A 584 9.67 -11.14 -17.65
CA GLU A 584 10.30 -11.49 -16.38
C GLU A 584 9.38 -11.00 -15.26
N ALA A 585 8.17 -11.56 -15.21
CA ALA A 585 7.09 -11.09 -14.35
C ALA A 585 7.05 -11.85 -13.02
N VAL A 586 6.69 -11.15 -11.94
CA VAL A 586 6.46 -11.77 -10.63
C VAL A 586 5.38 -12.84 -10.75
N CYS A 587 5.71 -14.05 -10.33
CA CYS A 587 4.84 -15.22 -10.46
C CYS A 587 4.30 -15.43 -11.89
N SER A 588 5.09 -15.09 -12.92
CA SER A 588 4.76 -15.29 -14.33
C SER A 588 3.41 -14.69 -14.76
N ASN A 589 2.88 -13.68 -14.05
CA ASN A 589 1.50 -13.17 -14.20
C ASN A 589 0.40 -14.25 -14.07
N ARG A 590 0.74 -15.42 -13.54
CA ARG A 590 -0.15 -16.58 -13.34
C ARG A 590 -0.22 -17.02 -11.89
N GLY A 591 0.30 -16.21 -10.97
CA GLY A 591 0.15 -16.41 -9.54
C GLY A 591 0.09 -15.08 -8.79
N ILE A 592 -0.18 -15.17 -7.50
CA ILE A 592 -0.12 -14.05 -6.57
C ILE A 592 1.07 -14.29 -5.64
N CYS A 593 1.96 -13.30 -5.54
CA CYS A 593 3.08 -13.35 -4.61
C CYS A 593 2.59 -13.24 -3.16
N ASN A 594 2.99 -14.19 -2.32
CA ASN A 594 2.86 -14.04 -0.87
C ASN A 594 4.13 -13.36 -0.32
N HIS A 595 4.07 -12.05 -0.11
CA HIS A 595 5.21 -11.25 0.39
C HIS A 595 5.62 -11.55 1.84
N LEU A 596 4.87 -12.39 2.58
CA LEU A 596 5.31 -12.86 3.90
C LEU A 596 6.25 -14.08 3.78
N THR A 597 6.07 -14.91 2.74
CA THR A 597 6.84 -16.15 2.55
C THR A 597 7.78 -16.11 1.34
N GLY A 598 7.58 -15.20 0.39
CA GLY A 598 8.29 -15.15 -0.90
C GLY A 598 7.88 -16.26 -1.87
N VAL A 599 6.70 -16.86 -1.67
CA VAL A 599 6.21 -17.99 -2.46
C VAL A 599 5.05 -17.55 -3.33
N CYS A 600 5.09 -17.89 -4.62
CA CYS A 600 3.97 -17.66 -5.53
C CYS A 600 2.87 -18.69 -5.30
N ARG A 601 1.63 -18.20 -5.13
CA ARG A 601 0.43 -19.05 -5.17
C ARG A 601 -0.13 -19.03 -6.60
N CYS A 602 0.07 -20.13 -7.32
CA CYS A 602 -0.33 -20.24 -8.72
C CYS A 602 -1.86 -20.29 -8.89
N ALA A 603 -2.33 -19.71 -10.00
CA ALA A 603 -3.70 -19.83 -10.47
C ALA A 603 -3.98 -21.26 -10.94
N TYR A 604 -5.26 -21.64 -10.98
CA TYR A 604 -5.67 -22.97 -11.43
C TYR A 604 -5.16 -23.27 -12.85
N GLY A 605 -4.57 -24.46 -13.03
CA GLY A 605 -3.98 -24.90 -14.30
C GLY A 605 -2.55 -24.37 -14.55
N PHE A 606 -1.93 -23.75 -13.55
CA PHE A 606 -0.54 -23.30 -13.62
C PHE A 606 0.26 -23.82 -12.43
N SER A 607 1.49 -24.24 -12.70
CA SER A 607 2.42 -24.69 -11.70
C SER A 607 3.83 -24.18 -12.01
N SER A 608 4.78 -24.61 -11.20
CA SER A 608 6.16 -24.14 -11.25
C SER A 608 6.87 -24.59 -12.54
N SER A 609 7.66 -23.70 -13.14
CA SER A 609 8.35 -23.95 -14.40
C SER A 609 9.83 -24.33 -14.22
N ASP A 610 10.44 -24.87 -15.26
CA ASP A 610 11.89 -25.04 -15.38
C ASP A 610 12.59 -23.83 -16.04
N GLY A 611 11.83 -22.81 -16.42
CA GLY A 611 12.26 -21.61 -17.16
C GLY A 611 12.35 -21.79 -18.68
N THR A 612 12.15 -23.00 -19.21
CA THR A 612 12.24 -23.31 -20.65
C THR A 612 10.89 -23.74 -21.25
N GLY A 613 9.81 -23.59 -20.48
CA GLY A 613 8.45 -23.96 -20.86
C GLY A 613 8.03 -25.36 -20.40
N GLY A 614 8.89 -26.07 -19.67
CA GLY A 614 8.57 -27.33 -19.00
C GLY A 614 8.21 -27.14 -17.52
N GLU A 615 7.71 -28.21 -16.91
CA GLU A 615 7.47 -28.29 -15.46
C GLU A 615 8.81 -28.30 -14.72
N GLY A 616 8.89 -27.59 -13.59
CA GLY A 616 10.11 -27.54 -12.78
C GLY A 616 9.88 -26.94 -11.39
N ASP A 617 10.96 -26.54 -10.72
CA ASP A 617 10.94 -26.16 -9.29
C ASP A 617 11.22 -24.67 -9.03
N ARG A 618 11.11 -23.79 -10.04
CA ARG A 618 11.35 -22.33 -9.87
C ARG A 618 10.37 -21.65 -8.90
N GLY A 619 9.19 -22.22 -8.68
CA GLY A 619 8.11 -21.65 -7.88
C GLY A 619 7.49 -20.40 -8.50
N ASP A 620 7.56 -20.25 -9.83
CA ASP A 620 7.21 -19.03 -10.57
C ASP A 620 5.84 -19.05 -11.24
N CYS A 621 5.11 -20.16 -11.20
CA CYS A 621 3.82 -20.34 -11.90
C CYS A 621 3.92 -20.24 -13.44
N GLY A 622 5.12 -20.45 -14.00
CA GLY A 622 5.38 -20.30 -15.43
C GLY A 622 5.07 -21.54 -16.27
N TYR A 623 4.61 -22.65 -15.68
CA TYR A 623 4.23 -23.86 -16.41
C TYR A 623 2.71 -23.99 -16.51
N MET A 624 2.21 -24.24 -17.71
CA MET A 624 0.80 -24.54 -17.94
C MET A 624 0.59 -26.04 -17.80
N GLU A 625 -0.21 -26.44 -16.81
CA GLU A 625 -0.53 -27.84 -16.59
C GLU A 625 -1.36 -28.39 -17.76
N PRO A 626 -1.08 -29.61 -18.23
CA PRO A 626 -1.91 -30.25 -19.23
C PRO A 626 -3.33 -30.44 -18.68
N LEU A 627 -4.32 -29.89 -19.39
CA LEU A 627 -5.74 -30.16 -19.10
C LEU A 627 -6.01 -31.64 -19.33
N TYR A 628 -5.93 -32.45 -18.27
CA TYR A 628 -6.42 -33.83 -18.31
C TYR A 628 -7.94 -33.79 -18.42
N LEU A 629 -8.44 -33.86 -19.66
CA LEU A 629 -9.84 -34.10 -19.97
C LEU A 629 -10.18 -35.54 -19.52
N THR A 630 -10.45 -35.71 -18.22
CA THR A 630 -10.79 -37.03 -17.64
C THR A 630 -12.26 -37.40 -17.83
N SER A 631 -13.02 -36.64 -18.63
CA SER A 631 -14.36 -37.06 -19.02
C SER A 631 -14.76 -36.49 -20.38
N ALA A 632 -15.53 -37.30 -21.12
CA ALA A 632 -16.13 -36.94 -22.41
C ALA A 632 -17.04 -35.70 -22.33
N ALA A 633 -17.47 -35.30 -21.13
CA ALA A 633 -18.31 -34.11 -20.90
C ALA A 633 -17.57 -32.78 -21.14
N GLN A 634 -16.24 -32.73 -20.98
CA GLN A 634 -15.48 -31.48 -21.17
C GLN A 634 -15.11 -31.21 -22.63
N GLN A 635 -15.09 -32.23 -23.51
CA GLN A 635 -14.89 -32.03 -24.95
C GLN A 635 -16.06 -31.29 -25.63
N ALA A 636 -17.26 -31.36 -25.07
CA ALA A 636 -18.46 -30.74 -25.66
C ALA A 636 -18.53 -29.21 -25.46
N ASN A 637 -17.76 -28.64 -24.54
CA ASN A 637 -17.77 -27.20 -24.22
C ASN A 637 -16.58 -26.43 -24.80
N ALA A 638 -15.73 -27.07 -25.60
CA ALA A 638 -14.53 -26.47 -26.20
C ALA A 638 -14.60 -26.35 -27.73
N VAL A 639 -15.80 -26.37 -28.32
CA VAL A 639 -16.06 -26.07 -29.75
C VAL A 639 -16.68 -24.70 -29.89
#